data_AF-A0A2E1Q8Y8-F1
#
_entry.id   AF-A0A2E1Q8Y8-F1
#
_cell.length_a   1.000
_cell.length_b   1.000
_cell.length_c   1.000
_cell.angle_alpha   90.00
_cell.angle_beta   90.00
_cell.angle_gamma   90.00
#
_symmetry.space_group_name_H-M   'P 1'
#
loop_
_entity.id
_entity.type
_entity.pdbx_description
1 polymer ?
#
loop_
_entity_poly.entity_id
_entity_poly.type
_entity_poly.pdbx_seq_one_letter_code
_entity_poly.pdbx_strand_id
1 'polypeptide(L)'
;MLKQFKQYQSGITLPITILFLFISSGILFSFILTVYEKDFQVEYKIAQTRALYNAESGIALGAYSTLYKKDYLPDPTTDSTSYVYIDDMGYYSIGLFEGIDPETVQPIRGANATGYAKVKHVLGLKEIQIERQKVLNLGNNSSLSDYLWLTDSELAGGAPWSFDNGTPSFNTRRENNWGSGDQLNASWEGDPICDVGFKTNGTFVTSQFGSPSFDITVSVVEDENGDVHYPDIQSGSATQIFQGEPALDTVKTTCLPPPGYETMKRVIQNSNEHYTFDATKKLNYNSATGSRDTLIMTDIEFFVENSVHGFRVKQFWFLKPPYFKEDYNVGYPYMFNLLIENFSSDCPTIGGQYDIRTCPNYIEQLENFHSKTINTITGNDAFVAPDYWGIVSSTHGFHHYDFPYIYNTNGEWISQFEIDQNPPFNSPDQLLPEYMAGGGVQTFNYSQPTAIYVKGGPVRVHGRYKGKYTVVTDEYTPYTRHAWLSTMGPAKIDTLWNNIWITDDLINDDATNGTYSLFNAQPDEECNNGTENNMGLVSGANVFVANTEKNGAHDGGYNNCNDNICDINIHAHIIAFNESFAVQYWQNTYNSNNGYYSRPPFGDGQGIQIYGSSGNDDTRGKVNLWGGVVQKFRGYIVRNNPGPYNLPQGNIGYDGKDYNFDCNLRCSFPPLYPENTTCDEGADELPWSVTAYY
;
A
#
# COMPACT_ATOMS: atom_id res chain seq x y z
N MET A 1 5.04 -37.42 107.50
CA MET A 1 5.31 -37.01 106.10
C MET A 1 4.43 -37.71 105.05
N LEU A 2 3.43 -38.52 105.42
CA LEU A 2 2.53 -39.23 104.47
C LEU A 2 1.05 -38.78 104.51
N LYS A 3 0.69 -37.84 105.40
CA LYS A 3 -0.68 -37.29 105.52
C LYS A 3 -0.91 -35.99 104.74
N GLN A 4 0.13 -35.20 104.46
CA GLN A 4 0.01 -33.95 103.69
C GLN A 4 -0.03 -34.16 102.16
N PHE A 5 0.44 -35.31 101.65
CA PHE A 5 0.38 -35.62 100.22
C PHE A 5 -1.03 -36.04 99.73
N LYS A 6 -1.88 -36.57 100.63
CA LYS A 6 -3.24 -37.02 100.29
C LYS A 6 -4.26 -35.89 100.10
N GLN A 7 -4.00 -34.70 100.64
CA GLN A 7 -4.89 -33.55 100.50
C GLN A 7 -4.67 -32.75 99.20
N TYR A 8 -3.46 -32.80 98.62
CA TYR A 8 -3.16 -32.20 97.31
C TYR A 8 -3.57 -33.10 96.12
N GLN A 9 -3.65 -34.41 96.28
CA GLN A 9 -4.08 -35.34 95.22
C GLN A 9 -5.59 -35.31 94.91
N SER A 10 -6.42 -34.78 95.81
CA SER A 10 -7.89 -34.84 95.72
C SER A 10 -8.54 -33.60 95.08
N GLY A 11 -7.79 -32.52 94.81
CA GLY A 11 -8.35 -31.25 94.31
C GLY A 11 -7.83 -30.80 92.94
N ILE A 12 -6.77 -31.43 92.42
CA ILE A 12 -6.09 -31.01 91.18
C ILE A 12 -6.61 -31.78 89.95
N THR A 13 -7.21 -32.94 90.14
CA THR A 13 -7.75 -33.78 89.04
C THR A 13 -8.82 -33.08 88.22
N LEU A 14 -9.76 -32.35 88.85
CA LEU A 14 -10.85 -31.64 88.17
C LEU A 14 -10.35 -30.44 87.34
N PRO A 15 -9.51 -29.52 87.86
CA PRO A 15 -8.88 -28.47 87.06
C PRO A 15 -8.05 -29.01 85.89
N ILE A 16 -7.29 -30.10 86.09
CA ILE A 16 -6.47 -30.73 85.04
C ILE A 16 -7.35 -31.36 83.95
N THR A 17 -8.44 -32.05 84.31
CA THR A 17 -9.37 -32.61 83.31
C THR A 17 -10.06 -31.51 82.52
N ILE A 18 -10.47 -30.41 83.18
CA ILE A 18 -11.03 -29.23 82.51
C ILE A 18 -10.01 -28.61 81.56
N LEU A 19 -8.74 -28.46 81.98
CA LEU A 19 -7.66 -27.95 81.14
C LEU A 19 -7.42 -28.85 79.91
N PHE A 20 -7.34 -30.17 80.09
CA PHE A 20 -7.19 -31.11 78.98
C PHE A 20 -8.41 -31.13 78.06
N LEU A 21 -9.62 -30.92 78.58
CA LEU A 21 -10.84 -30.74 77.78
C LEU A 21 -10.78 -29.46 76.93
N PHE A 22 -10.32 -28.34 77.49
CA PHE A 22 -10.13 -27.10 76.73
C PHE A 22 -9.02 -27.22 75.69
N ILE A 23 -7.89 -27.86 76.02
CA ILE A 23 -6.78 -28.09 75.08
C ILE A 23 -7.22 -29.02 73.95
N SER A 24 -7.87 -30.15 74.26
CA SER A 24 -8.37 -31.09 73.25
C SER A 24 -9.46 -30.46 72.37
N SER A 25 -10.38 -29.69 72.95
CA SER A 25 -11.37 -28.92 72.18
C SER A 25 -10.72 -27.85 71.30
N GLY A 26 -9.67 -27.18 71.79
CA GLY A 26 -8.91 -26.21 71.02
C GLY A 26 -8.18 -26.81 69.82
N ILE A 27 -7.56 -27.99 70.00
CA ILE A 27 -6.92 -28.74 68.92
C ILE A 27 -7.97 -29.21 67.90
N LEU A 28 -9.12 -29.72 68.37
CA LEU A 28 -10.19 -30.20 67.49
C LEU A 28 -10.83 -29.06 66.68
N PHE A 29 -11.04 -27.90 67.32
CA PHE A 29 -11.53 -26.70 66.65
C PHE A 29 -10.54 -26.18 65.60
N SER A 30 -9.24 -26.15 65.92
CA SER A 30 -8.18 -25.78 64.97
C SER A 30 -8.11 -26.74 63.78
N PHE A 31 -8.25 -28.04 64.00
CA PHE A 31 -8.31 -29.04 62.93
C PHE A 31 -9.52 -28.82 62.01
N ILE A 32 -10.71 -28.62 62.58
CA ILE A 32 -11.95 -28.36 61.82
C ILE A 32 -11.82 -27.08 60.98
N LEU A 33 -11.29 -25.99 61.54
CA LEU A 33 -11.02 -24.76 60.80
C LEU A 33 -10.06 -24.99 59.64
N THR A 34 -9.01 -25.80 59.85
CA THR A 34 -8.05 -26.16 58.80
C THR A 34 -8.71 -26.96 57.67
N VAL A 35 -9.64 -27.87 57.99
CA VAL A 35 -10.40 -28.62 56.99
C VAL A 35 -11.30 -27.69 56.17
N TYR A 36 -12.01 -26.76 56.81
CA TYR A 36 -12.85 -25.80 56.09
C TYR A 36 -12.04 -24.85 55.20
N GLU A 37 -10.88 -24.40 55.65
CA GLU A 37 -9.97 -23.59 54.82
C GLU A 37 -9.47 -24.39 53.61
N LYS A 38 -9.16 -25.68 53.80
CA LYS A 38 -8.75 -26.56 52.70
C LYS A 38 -9.87 -26.83 51.70
N ASP A 39 -11.09 -27.03 52.19
CA ASP A 39 -12.28 -27.17 51.35
C ASP A 39 -12.53 -25.91 50.51
N PHE A 40 -12.46 -24.73 51.15
CA PHE A 40 -12.56 -23.46 50.44
C PHE A 40 -11.44 -23.25 49.41
N GLN A 41 -10.19 -23.65 49.70
CA GLN A 41 -9.11 -23.60 48.72
C GLN A 41 -9.38 -24.47 47.49
N VAL A 42 -10.02 -25.62 47.65
CA VAL A 42 -10.41 -26.50 46.53
C VAL A 42 -11.55 -25.87 45.74
N GLU A 43 -12.62 -25.42 46.40
CA GLU A 43 -13.76 -24.75 45.75
C GLU A 43 -13.33 -23.47 45.02
N TYR A 44 -12.39 -22.71 45.59
CA TYR A 44 -11.83 -21.53 44.96
C TYR A 44 -11.06 -21.88 43.67
N LYS A 45 -10.28 -22.97 43.66
CA LYS A 45 -9.59 -23.46 42.45
C LYS A 45 -10.58 -23.98 41.41
N ILE A 46 -11.63 -24.68 41.84
CA ILE A 46 -12.70 -25.14 40.95
C ILE A 46 -13.37 -23.92 40.31
N ALA A 47 -13.70 -22.90 41.08
CA ALA A 47 -14.32 -21.68 40.58
C ALA A 47 -13.38 -20.89 39.64
N GLN A 48 -12.07 -20.83 39.91
CA GLN A 48 -11.10 -20.29 38.95
C GLN A 48 -11.10 -21.06 37.63
N THR A 49 -11.18 -22.39 37.70
CA THR A 49 -11.21 -23.25 36.51
C THR A 49 -12.53 -23.09 35.75
N ARG A 50 -13.66 -22.99 36.46
CA ARG A 50 -14.98 -22.68 35.87
C ARG A 50 -14.97 -21.31 35.18
N ALA A 51 -14.42 -20.29 35.83
CA ALA A 51 -14.28 -18.97 35.23
C ALA A 51 -13.43 -19.01 33.94
N LEU A 52 -12.35 -19.80 33.93
CA LEU A 52 -11.53 -20.00 32.73
C LEU A 52 -12.33 -20.65 31.60
N TYR A 53 -12.97 -21.80 31.85
CA TYR A 53 -13.79 -22.49 30.84
C TYR A 53 -14.99 -21.66 30.36
N ASN A 54 -15.57 -20.82 31.23
CA ASN A 54 -16.63 -19.89 30.83
C ASN A 54 -16.08 -18.83 29.85
N ALA A 55 -14.86 -18.34 30.06
CA ALA A 55 -14.21 -17.43 29.12
C ALA A 55 -13.96 -18.11 27.76
N GLU A 56 -13.44 -19.34 27.77
CA GLU A 56 -13.22 -20.13 26.55
C GLU A 56 -14.53 -20.41 25.79
N SER A 57 -15.59 -20.73 26.53
CA SER A 57 -16.93 -20.94 25.97
C SER A 57 -17.48 -19.66 25.33
N GLY A 58 -17.18 -18.50 25.91
CA GLY A 58 -17.53 -17.21 25.31
C GLY A 58 -16.93 -17.01 23.93
N ILE A 59 -15.66 -17.35 23.74
CA ILE A 59 -14.97 -17.29 22.44
C ILE A 59 -15.57 -18.32 21.48
N ALA A 60 -15.71 -19.57 21.92
CA ALA A 60 -16.20 -20.65 21.06
C ALA A 60 -17.64 -20.40 20.54
N LEU A 61 -18.52 -19.87 21.39
CA LEU A 61 -19.92 -19.63 21.04
C LEU A 61 -20.15 -18.27 20.37
N GLY A 62 -19.43 -17.24 20.83
CA GLY A 62 -19.66 -15.85 20.40
C GLY A 62 -18.80 -15.40 19.23
N ALA A 63 -17.58 -15.92 19.07
CA ALA A 63 -16.61 -15.41 18.11
C ALA A 63 -16.44 -16.29 16.86
N TYR A 64 -16.46 -17.62 17.03
CA TYR A 64 -16.11 -18.56 15.96
C TYR A 64 -17.03 -18.45 14.73
N SER A 65 -18.32 -18.17 14.93
CA SER A 65 -19.28 -18.11 13.81
C SER A 65 -19.26 -16.80 13.00
N THR A 66 -18.53 -15.78 13.46
CA THR A 66 -18.55 -14.43 12.87
C THR A 66 -17.18 -13.90 12.51
N LEU A 67 -16.15 -14.11 13.35
CA LEU A 67 -14.83 -13.50 13.16
C LEU A 67 -14.14 -13.90 11.86
N TYR A 68 -14.36 -15.13 11.40
CA TYR A 68 -13.78 -15.62 10.16
C TYR A 68 -14.51 -15.06 8.93
N LYS A 69 -15.70 -14.46 9.05
CA LYS A 69 -16.46 -14.03 7.88
C LYS A 69 -15.80 -12.84 7.17
N LYS A 70 -15.70 -12.93 5.85
CA LYS A 70 -15.14 -11.88 4.99
C LYS A 70 -15.85 -10.53 5.14
N ASP A 71 -17.18 -10.55 5.10
CA ASP A 71 -18.01 -9.34 5.14
C ASP A 71 -18.25 -8.79 6.55
N TYR A 72 -17.71 -9.46 7.57
CA TYR A 72 -17.91 -9.06 8.95
C TYR A 72 -16.83 -8.09 9.41
N LEU A 73 -17.27 -6.93 9.91
CA LEU A 73 -16.43 -5.91 10.51
C LEU A 73 -16.78 -5.81 11.99
N PRO A 74 -15.89 -6.25 12.91
CA PRO A 74 -16.16 -6.17 14.33
C PRO A 74 -16.29 -4.72 14.79
N ASP A 75 -17.39 -4.41 15.47
CA ASP A 75 -17.60 -3.16 16.17
C ASP A 75 -17.67 -3.44 17.68
N PRO A 76 -16.69 -2.99 18.48
CA PRO A 76 -16.63 -3.29 19.91
C PRO A 76 -17.84 -2.74 20.68
N THR A 77 -18.59 -1.79 20.13
CA THR A 77 -19.79 -1.23 20.77
C THR A 77 -21.04 -2.07 20.56
N THR A 78 -21.17 -2.74 19.41
CA THR A 78 -22.36 -3.52 19.06
C THR A 78 -22.14 -5.02 19.21
N ASP A 79 -20.91 -5.49 19.03
CA ASP A 79 -20.51 -6.91 19.09
C ASP A 79 -20.02 -7.35 20.48
N SER A 80 -20.42 -6.60 21.50
CA SER A 80 -20.16 -6.92 22.89
C SER A 80 -21.40 -7.50 23.55
N THR A 81 -21.29 -8.71 24.11
CA THR A 81 -22.32 -9.31 24.96
C THR A 81 -21.80 -9.49 26.38
N SER A 82 -22.65 -9.23 27.36
CA SER A 82 -22.24 -9.23 28.78
C SER A 82 -23.12 -10.16 29.62
N TYR A 83 -22.47 -10.89 30.54
CA TYR A 83 -23.11 -11.76 31.52
C TYR A 83 -24.11 -12.79 30.93
N VAL A 84 -23.70 -13.48 29.87
CA VAL A 84 -24.44 -14.61 29.32
C VAL A 84 -24.31 -15.80 30.27
N TYR A 85 -25.44 -16.38 30.69
CA TYR A 85 -25.49 -17.46 31.66
C TYR A 85 -25.14 -18.82 31.04
N ILE A 86 -24.33 -19.61 31.73
CA ILE A 86 -24.05 -21.01 31.44
C ILE A 86 -24.53 -21.85 32.61
N ASP A 87 -25.39 -22.82 32.29
CA ASP A 87 -26.03 -23.71 33.27
C ASP A 87 -24.98 -24.40 34.17
N ASP A 88 -25.20 -24.34 35.48
CA ASP A 88 -24.32 -24.88 36.53
C ASP A 88 -22.83 -24.43 36.51
N MET A 89 -22.46 -23.46 35.66
CA MET A 89 -21.06 -23.07 35.44
C MET A 89 -20.77 -21.60 35.76
N GLY A 90 -21.72 -20.69 35.50
CA GLY A 90 -21.57 -19.26 35.80
C GLY A 90 -22.00 -18.35 34.65
N TYR A 91 -21.18 -17.35 34.34
CA TYR A 91 -21.47 -16.38 33.28
C TYR A 91 -20.23 -16.10 32.43
N TYR A 92 -20.41 -15.59 31.22
CA TYR A 92 -19.33 -14.98 30.43
C TYR A 92 -19.76 -13.66 29.81
N SER A 93 -18.78 -12.81 29.51
CA SER A 93 -18.91 -11.62 28.67
C SER A 93 -17.88 -11.73 27.55
N ILE A 94 -18.20 -11.26 26.36
CA ILE A 94 -17.30 -11.25 25.20
C ILE A 94 -17.44 -9.94 24.43
N GLY A 95 -16.33 -9.42 23.93
CA GLY A 95 -16.28 -8.34 22.95
C GLY A 95 -15.38 -8.72 21.79
N LEU A 96 -15.84 -8.46 20.56
CA LEU A 96 -15.08 -8.65 19.33
C LEU A 96 -14.38 -7.34 18.95
N PHE A 97 -13.19 -7.44 18.34
CA PHE A 97 -12.41 -6.26 17.97
C PHE A 97 -11.60 -6.48 16.69
N GLU A 98 -11.24 -5.37 16.03
CA GLU A 98 -10.25 -5.29 14.97
C GLU A 98 -9.18 -4.26 15.39
N GLY A 99 -7.90 -4.58 15.17
CA GLY A 99 -6.79 -3.75 15.63
C GLY A 99 -5.46 -4.13 14.99
N ILE A 100 -4.37 -3.69 15.63
CA ILE A 100 -2.99 -3.92 15.20
C ILE A 100 -2.29 -4.75 16.26
N ASP A 101 -1.56 -5.77 15.83
CA ASP A 101 -0.68 -6.52 16.72
C ASP A 101 0.53 -5.67 17.13
N PRO A 102 0.78 -5.42 18.42
CA PRO A 102 1.91 -4.62 18.87
C PRO A 102 3.28 -5.22 18.54
N GLU A 103 3.39 -6.53 18.28
CA GLU A 103 4.66 -7.18 17.97
C GLU A 103 4.94 -7.21 16.47
N THR A 104 4.00 -7.73 15.67
CA THR A 104 4.18 -7.88 14.22
C THR A 104 3.77 -6.63 13.42
N VAL A 105 3.03 -5.70 14.04
CA VAL A 105 2.43 -4.52 13.41
C VAL A 105 1.58 -4.90 12.19
N GLN A 106 0.91 -6.05 12.26
CA GLN A 106 -0.02 -6.53 11.24
C GLN A 106 -1.48 -6.39 11.72
N PRO A 107 -2.46 -6.33 10.81
CA PRO A 107 -3.86 -6.30 11.18
C PRO A 107 -4.27 -7.60 11.87
N ILE A 108 -5.01 -7.48 12.97
CA ILE A 108 -5.60 -8.61 13.69
C ILE A 108 -7.10 -8.36 13.92
N ARG A 109 -7.90 -9.43 13.93
CA ARG A 109 -9.16 -9.40 14.69
C ARG A 109 -9.10 -10.41 15.81
N GLY A 110 -9.89 -10.17 16.83
CA GLY A 110 -9.91 -11.02 17.98
C GLY A 110 -11.17 -10.93 18.78
N ALA A 111 -11.16 -11.72 19.84
CA ALA A 111 -12.18 -11.71 20.86
C ALA A 111 -11.53 -11.63 22.23
N ASN A 112 -12.04 -10.75 23.08
CA ASN A 112 -11.73 -10.73 24.50
C ASN A 112 -12.94 -11.25 25.27
N ALA A 113 -12.77 -12.39 25.95
CA ALA A 113 -13.82 -12.99 26.77
C ALA A 113 -13.42 -13.01 28.24
N THR A 114 -14.34 -12.59 29.10
CA THR A 114 -14.23 -12.68 30.56
C THR A 114 -15.25 -13.67 31.09
N GLY A 115 -14.80 -14.72 31.75
CA GLY A 115 -15.65 -15.71 32.42
C GLY A 115 -15.74 -15.44 33.92
N TYR A 116 -16.92 -15.68 34.48
CA TYR A 116 -17.25 -15.43 35.88
C TYR A 116 -17.76 -16.70 36.55
N ALA A 117 -17.28 -16.97 37.75
CA ALA A 117 -17.77 -18.04 38.61
C ALA A 117 -17.90 -17.55 40.05
N LYS A 118 -18.88 -18.07 40.79
CA LYS A 118 -19.10 -17.70 42.20
C LYS A 118 -18.67 -18.84 43.12
N VAL A 119 -18.03 -18.48 44.22
CA VAL A 119 -17.68 -19.40 45.31
C VAL A 119 -18.19 -18.85 46.64
N LYS A 120 -18.66 -19.74 47.51
CA LYS A 120 -19.20 -19.38 48.82
C LYS A 120 -18.34 -20.01 49.91
N HIS A 121 -17.92 -19.21 50.88
CA HIS A 121 -17.20 -19.71 52.04
C HIS A 121 -18.15 -20.43 53.00
N VAL A 122 -17.81 -21.63 53.46
CA VAL A 122 -18.72 -22.42 54.33
C VAL A 122 -18.98 -21.73 55.68
N LEU A 123 -17.99 -21.00 56.20
CA LEU A 123 -18.10 -20.25 57.48
C LEU A 123 -18.54 -18.79 57.30
N GLY A 124 -18.60 -18.29 56.05
CA GLY A 124 -18.87 -16.88 55.76
C GLY A 124 -19.99 -16.73 54.72
N LEU A 125 -21.06 -16.02 55.04
CA LEU A 125 -22.21 -15.84 54.13
C LEU A 125 -21.91 -15.03 52.86
N LYS A 126 -20.68 -14.57 52.66
CA LYS A 126 -20.30 -13.71 51.53
C LYS A 126 -19.88 -14.56 50.33
N GLU A 127 -20.60 -14.42 49.23
CA GLU A 127 -20.19 -14.95 47.93
C GLU A 127 -19.07 -14.09 47.34
N ILE A 128 -18.07 -14.75 46.76
CA ILE A 128 -16.96 -14.12 46.05
C ILE A 128 -17.11 -14.49 44.58
N GLN A 129 -17.11 -13.48 43.70
CA GLN A 129 -17.06 -13.67 42.26
C GLN A 129 -15.60 -13.69 41.81
N ILE A 130 -15.23 -14.72 41.06
CA ILE A 130 -13.92 -14.89 40.46
C ILE A 130 -14.06 -14.63 38.97
N GLU A 131 -13.10 -13.91 38.41
CA GLU A 131 -13.02 -13.61 36.99
C GLU A 131 -11.71 -14.13 36.38
N ARG A 132 -11.82 -14.60 35.14
CA ARG A 132 -10.71 -15.01 34.28
C ARG A 132 -10.95 -14.48 32.88
N GLN A 133 -9.87 -14.05 32.23
CA GLN A 133 -9.91 -13.51 30.89
C GLN A 133 -9.21 -14.45 29.92
N LYS A 134 -9.71 -14.50 28.70
CA LYS A 134 -9.12 -15.18 27.56
C LYS A 134 -9.15 -14.26 26.35
N VAL A 135 -8.05 -14.22 25.62
CA VAL A 135 -7.94 -13.45 24.38
C VAL A 135 -7.61 -14.39 23.23
N LEU A 136 -8.34 -14.25 22.13
CA LEU A 136 -8.07 -14.89 20.85
C LEU A 136 -7.66 -13.80 19.86
N ASN A 137 -6.49 -13.96 19.23
CA ASN A 137 -6.07 -13.15 18.08
C ASN A 137 -6.03 -14.02 16.84
N LEU A 138 -6.60 -13.49 15.76
CA LEU A 138 -6.58 -14.04 14.42
C LEU A 138 -5.79 -13.08 13.52
N GLY A 139 -4.95 -13.65 12.67
CA GLY A 139 -4.15 -12.90 11.71
C GLY A 139 -3.55 -13.81 10.65
N ASN A 140 -2.74 -13.20 9.79
CA ASN A 140 -2.04 -13.87 8.71
C ASN A 140 -0.57 -14.09 9.09
N ASN A 141 -0.04 -15.25 8.73
CA ASN A 141 1.37 -15.60 8.97
C ASN A 141 2.25 -15.35 7.72
N SER A 142 1.65 -14.95 6.60
CA SER A 142 2.31 -14.71 5.32
C SER A 142 1.92 -13.35 4.75
N SER A 143 2.84 -12.78 3.98
CA SER A 143 2.71 -11.44 3.43
C SER A 143 2.99 -11.46 1.93
N LEU A 144 2.39 -10.53 1.17
CA LEU A 144 2.78 -10.32 -0.22
C LEU A 144 4.26 -9.91 -0.36
N SER A 145 4.90 -9.46 0.73
CA SER A 145 6.34 -9.16 0.77
C SER A 145 7.26 -10.39 0.64
N ASP A 146 6.71 -11.61 0.66
CA ASP A 146 7.47 -12.85 0.50
C ASP A 146 7.92 -13.09 -0.96
N TYR A 147 7.40 -12.31 -1.91
CA TYR A 147 7.68 -12.46 -3.33
C TYR A 147 8.69 -11.43 -3.83
N LEU A 148 9.72 -11.87 -4.56
CA LEU A 148 10.48 -10.98 -5.43
C LEU A 148 9.63 -10.57 -6.64
N TRP A 149 8.86 -11.52 -7.16
CA TRP A 149 8.01 -11.30 -8.31
C TRP A 149 6.70 -12.07 -8.16
N LEU A 150 5.59 -11.33 -8.27
CA LEU A 150 4.26 -11.87 -8.43
C LEU A 150 3.50 -11.01 -9.44
N THR A 151 2.93 -11.64 -10.46
CA THR A 151 1.96 -10.95 -11.32
C THR A 151 0.69 -11.76 -11.47
N ASP A 152 -0.46 -11.10 -11.53
CA ASP A 152 -1.72 -11.76 -11.84
C ASP A 152 -1.73 -12.24 -13.32
N SER A 153 -1.13 -11.44 -14.20
CA SER A 153 -0.92 -11.79 -15.61
C SER A 153 0.39 -11.23 -16.14
N GLU A 154 1.09 -12.00 -16.97
CA GLU A 154 2.29 -11.55 -17.70
C GLU A 154 1.96 -10.64 -18.89
N LEU A 155 0.68 -10.37 -19.15
CA LEU A 155 0.26 -9.40 -20.16
C LEU A 155 0.66 -7.97 -19.77
N ALA A 156 0.86 -7.14 -20.78
CA ALA A 156 1.35 -5.77 -20.69
C ALA A 156 0.47 -4.84 -19.85
N GLY A 157 1.06 -4.12 -18.89
CA GLY A 157 0.34 -3.31 -17.91
C GLY A 157 0.75 -1.85 -17.81
N GLY A 158 -0.18 -1.02 -17.31
CA GLY A 158 0.07 0.29 -16.71
C GLY A 158 0.79 1.32 -17.55
N ALA A 159 0.88 1.14 -18.86
CA ALA A 159 1.51 2.12 -19.73
C ALA A 159 0.78 2.22 -21.08
N PRO A 160 0.84 3.38 -21.75
CA PRO A 160 0.20 3.59 -23.04
C PRO A 160 0.46 2.45 -24.04
N TRP A 161 -0.47 2.20 -24.96
CA TRP A 161 -0.33 1.18 -26.01
C TRP A 161 0.00 -0.24 -25.48
N SER A 162 -0.52 -0.59 -24.30
CA SER A 162 -0.52 -1.97 -23.79
C SER A 162 -1.42 -2.93 -24.59
N PHE A 163 -2.03 -2.48 -25.70
CA PHE A 163 -2.99 -3.21 -26.52
C PHE A 163 -2.62 -3.12 -28.00
N ASP A 164 -2.80 -4.19 -28.77
CA ASP A 164 -2.40 -4.25 -30.18
C ASP A 164 -3.34 -3.50 -31.13
N ASN A 165 -4.67 -3.65 -30.96
CA ASN A 165 -5.71 -2.90 -31.67
C ASN A 165 -7.10 -3.25 -31.11
N GLY A 166 -8.08 -2.35 -31.26
CA GLY A 166 -9.48 -2.60 -30.91
C GLY A 166 -9.86 -2.17 -29.49
N THR A 167 -11.04 -2.60 -29.05
CA THR A 167 -11.57 -2.24 -27.73
C THR A 167 -10.71 -2.87 -26.62
N PRO A 168 -10.16 -2.07 -25.67
CA PRO A 168 -9.35 -2.59 -24.59
C PRO A 168 -10.08 -3.66 -23.78
N SER A 169 -9.49 -4.84 -23.73
CA SER A 169 -9.94 -6.03 -23.01
C SER A 169 -8.75 -6.93 -22.68
N PHE A 170 -8.92 -7.85 -21.73
CA PHE A 170 -7.88 -8.81 -21.37
C PHE A 170 -7.28 -9.53 -22.60
N ASN A 171 -8.13 -9.97 -23.53
CA ASN A 171 -7.72 -10.72 -24.74
C ASN A 171 -7.00 -9.88 -25.81
N THR A 172 -7.10 -8.55 -25.74
CA THR A 172 -6.47 -7.62 -26.69
C THR A 172 -5.19 -6.99 -26.14
N ARG A 173 -4.85 -7.31 -24.89
CA ARG A 173 -3.67 -6.82 -24.20
C ARG A 173 -2.45 -7.57 -24.76
N ARG A 174 -1.35 -6.84 -24.91
CA ARG A 174 -0.10 -7.36 -25.48
C ARG A 174 0.58 -8.32 -24.53
N GLU A 175 1.41 -9.20 -25.08
CA GLU A 175 2.33 -10.02 -24.30
C GLU A 175 3.58 -9.22 -23.95
N ASN A 176 4.07 -9.40 -22.72
CA ASN A 176 5.34 -8.84 -22.28
C ASN A 176 6.28 -9.99 -21.89
N ASN A 177 7.31 -10.21 -22.72
CA ASN A 177 8.10 -11.43 -22.69
C ASN A 177 9.39 -11.26 -21.89
N TRP A 178 9.77 -12.30 -21.15
CA TRP A 178 11.05 -12.35 -20.44
C TRP A 178 12.22 -12.51 -21.41
N GLY A 179 13.21 -11.64 -21.30
CA GLY A 179 14.39 -11.63 -22.17
C GLY A 179 15.70 -11.65 -21.38
N SER A 180 16.83 -11.60 -22.10
CA SER A 180 18.16 -11.61 -21.47
C SER A 180 18.50 -10.35 -20.68
N GLY A 181 17.72 -9.27 -20.84
CA GLY A 181 17.87 -8.02 -20.09
C GLY A 181 17.21 -8.05 -18.70
N ASP A 182 16.38 -9.04 -18.41
CA ASP A 182 15.79 -9.25 -17.09
C ASP A 182 16.82 -9.98 -16.21
N GLN A 183 17.45 -9.26 -15.28
CA GLN A 183 18.41 -9.81 -14.33
C GLN A 183 17.75 -9.99 -12.96
N LEU A 184 18.00 -11.14 -12.34
CA LEU A 184 17.48 -11.47 -11.02
C LEU A 184 18.65 -11.80 -10.09
N ASN A 185 18.66 -11.18 -8.92
CA ASN A 185 19.67 -11.33 -7.88
C ASN A 185 21.11 -11.12 -8.38
N ALA A 186 21.31 -10.30 -9.42
CA ALA A 186 22.65 -10.11 -9.99
C ALA A 186 23.60 -9.32 -9.07
N SER A 187 23.04 -8.63 -8.06
CA SER A 187 23.80 -7.95 -7.02
C SER A 187 24.08 -8.82 -5.78
N TRP A 188 23.71 -10.10 -5.78
CA TRP A 188 24.10 -11.07 -4.76
C TRP A 188 25.47 -11.70 -5.04
N GLU A 189 26.31 -11.85 -4.02
CA GLU A 189 27.52 -12.68 -4.12
C GLU A 189 27.20 -14.15 -3.76
N GLY A 190 26.71 -14.90 -4.74
CA GLY A 190 26.24 -16.28 -4.56
C GLY A 190 24.70 -16.36 -4.50
N ASP A 191 24.19 -17.49 -4.04
CA ASP A 191 22.74 -17.70 -3.95
C ASP A 191 22.15 -16.85 -2.81
N PRO A 192 20.92 -16.31 -2.97
CA PRO A 192 20.21 -15.65 -1.89
C PRO A 192 20.07 -16.56 -0.66
N ILE A 193 20.27 -15.98 0.53
CA ILE A 193 20.27 -16.73 1.80
C ILE A 193 18.85 -17.20 2.19
N CYS A 194 17.81 -16.53 1.70
CA CYS A 194 16.42 -16.87 1.98
C CYS A 194 15.72 -17.45 0.75
N ASP A 195 14.73 -18.33 0.97
CA ASP A 195 13.83 -18.72 -0.13
C ASP A 195 13.00 -17.51 -0.55
N VAL A 196 12.94 -17.31 -1.87
CA VAL A 196 12.31 -16.16 -2.51
C VAL A 196 11.11 -16.65 -3.33
N GLY A 197 9.95 -16.03 -3.14
CA GLY A 197 8.80 -16.31 -4.00
C GLY A 197 8.97 -15.69 -5.39
N PHE A 198 8.91 -16.51 -6.44
CA PHE A 198 8.86 -16.05 -7.83
C PHE A 198 7.73 -16.75 -8.57
N LYS A 199 6.68 -16.01 -8.92
CA LYS A 199 5.38 -16.58 -9.29
C LYS A 199 4.64 -15.73 -10.32
N THR A 200 3.79 -16.37 -11.11
CA THR A 200 2.74 -15.70 -11.90
C THR A 200 1.44 -16.49 -11.77
N ASN A 201 0.30 -15.81 -11.61
CA ASN A 201 -1.01 -16.47 -11.71
C ASN A 201 -1.36 -16.79 -13.16
N GLY A 202 -0.75 -16.10 -14.12
CA GLY A 202 -0.94 -16.33 -15.55
C GLY A 202 0.00 -17.40 -16.09
N THR A 203 0.42 -17.22 -17.34
CA THR A 203 1.42 -18.09 -17.98
C THR A 203 2.69 -17.29 -18.23
N PHE A 204 3.84 -17.82 -17.79
CA PHE A 204 5.15 -17.26 -18.13
C PHE A 204 5.40 -17.35 -19.64
N VAL A 205 5.83 -16.26 -20.26
CA VAL A 205 6.20 -16.23 -21.68
C VAL A 205 7.62 -15.69 -21.83
N THR A 206 8.46 -16.42 -22.55
CA THR A 206 9.86 -16.03 -22.82
C THR A 206 10.00 -15.47 -24.23
N SER A 207 10.99 -14.61 -24.43
CA SER A 207 11.25 -13.95 -25.72
C SER A 207 11.83 -14.90 -26.76
N GLN A 208 11.55 -14.63 -28.04
CA GLN A 208 12.22 -15.27 -29.18
C GLN A 208 13.66 -14.77 -29.38
N PHE A 209 14.02 -13.63 -28.77
CA PHE A 209 15.28 -12.92 -29.00
C PHE A 209 16.18 -12.92 -27.75
N GLY A 210 16.41 -14.12 -27.20
CA GLY A 210 17.20 -14.32 -25.98
C GLY A 210 16.36 -14.86 -24.84
N SER A 211 16.96 -15.68 -23.99
CA SER A 211 16.28 -16.35 -22.89
C SER A 211 16.76 -15.78 -21.54
N PRO A 212 15.87 -15.60 -20.55
CA PRO A 212 16.27 -15.30 -19.19
C PRO A 212 16.90 -16.53 -18.52
N SER A 213 17.55 -16.33 -17.37
CA SER A 213 17.95 -17.40 -16.46
C SER A 213 17.41 -17.12 -15.06
N PHE A 214 16.74 -18.10 -14.49
CA PHE A 214 16.19 -18.11 -13.14
C PHE A 214 16.94 -19.15 -12.32
N ASP A 215 17.79 -18.69 -11.42
CA ASP A 215 18.57 -19.56 -10.52
C ASP A 215 17.80 -19.91 -9.23
N ILE A 216 16.52 -19.53 -9.18
CA ILE A 216 15.56 -19.79 -8.09
C ILE A 216 14.41 -20.67 -8.59
N THR A 217 13.72 -21.32 -7.66
CA THR A 217 12.50 -22.08 -7.94
C THR A 217 11.40 -21.16 -8.44
N VAL A 218 10.87 -21.42 -9.65
CA VAL A 218 9.75 -20.67 -10.22
C VAL A 218 8.44 -21.41 -9.98
N SER A 219 7.47 -20.75 -9.35
CA SER A 219 6.17 -21.32 -9.06
C SER A 219 5.19 -21.07 -10.20
N VAL A 220 4.63 -22.15 -10.75
CA VAL A 220 3.53 -22.16 -11.71
C VAL A 220 2.22 -22.38 -10.99
N VAL A 221 1.13 -21.85 -11.55
CA VAL A 221 -0.17 -21.89 -10.91
C VAL A 221 -1.07 -22.98 -11.47
N GLU A 222 -1.70 -23.72 -10.56
CA GLU A 222 -2.82 -24.61 -10.83
C GLU A 222 -4.13 -23.79 -10.76
N ASP A 223 -4.92 -23.84 -11.83
CA ASP A 223 -6.20 -23.16 -11.92
C ASP A 223 -7.29 -23.88 -11.09
N GLU A 224 -8.50 -23.29 -11.05
CA GLU A 224 -9.64 -23.89 -10.32
C GLU A 224 -10.09 -25.25 -10.88
N ASN A 225 -9.72 -25.57 -12.13
CA ASN A 225 -10.05 -26.84 -12.79
C ASN A 225 -9.00 -27.93 -12.56
N GLY A 226 -7.86 -27.58 -11.93
CA GLY A 226 -6.72 -28.45 -11.72
C GLY A 226 -5.72 -28.49 -12.88
N ASP A 227 -5.86 -27.58 -13.86
CA ASP A 227 -4.94 -27.43 -14.98
C ASP A 227 -3.77 -26.52 -14.57
N VAL A 228 -2.54 -26.98 -14.85
CA VAL A 228 -1.31 -26.23 -14.51
C VAL A 228 -0.87 -25.36 -15.68
N HIS A 229 -0.68 -24.07 -15.43
CA HIS A 229 -0.17 -23.10 -16.39
C HIS A 229 1.35 -23.21 -16.58
N TYR A 230 1.79 -24.16 -17.41
CA TYR A 230 3.21 -24.32 -17.74
C TYR A 230 3.76 -23.15 -18.58
N PRO A 231 5.03 -22.73 -18.39
CA PRO A 231 5.65 -21.65 -19.15
C PRO A 231 5.66 -21.91 -20.66
N ASP A 232 5.34 -20.89 -21.45
CA ASP A 232 5.53 -20.86 -22.90
C ASP A 232 6.97 -20.42 -23.24
N ILE A 233 7.76 -21.39 -23.71
CA ILE A 233 9.17 -21.19 -24.05
C ILE A 233 9.31 -20.96 -25.55
N GLN A 234 9.50 -19.69 -25.96
CA GLN A 234 9.63 -19.34 -27.36
C GLN A 234 11.06 -19.54 -27.90
N SER A 235 12.08 -19.45 -27.03
CA SER A 235 13.48 -19.73 -27.35
C SER A 235 14.22 -20.28 -26.13
N GLY A 236 15.16 -21.22 -26.37
CA GLY A 236 15.94 -21.89 -25.31
C GLY A 236 15.34 -23.23 -24.88
N SER A 237 15.77 -23.74 -23.73
CA SER A 237 15.20 -24.94 -23.11
C SER A 237 14.87 -24.69 -21.64
N ALA A 238 13.86 -25.39 -21.12
CA ALA A 238 13.43 -25.25 -19.73
C ALA A 238 14.59 -25.42 -18.73
N THR A 239 15.50 -26.36 -18.98
CA THR A 239 16.67 -26.61 -18.12
C THR A 239 17.73 -25.51 -18.16
N GLN A 240 17.76 -24.68 -19.19
CA GLN A 240 18.66 -23.52 -19.27
C GLN A 240 18.04 -22.29 -18.60
N ILE A 241 16.70 -22.21 -18.61
CA ILE A 241 15.95 -21.07 -18.12
C ILE A 241 15.66 -21.22 -16.64
N PHE A 242 15.21 -22.40 -16.20
CA PHE A 242 14.85 -22.69 -14.82
C PHE A 242 15.92 -23.61 -14.22
N GLN A 243 16.78 -23.03 -13.39
CA GLN A 243 17.95 -23.67 -12.80
C GLN A 243 17.83 -23.84 -11.28
N GLY A 244 16.71 -23.40 -10.67
CA GLY A 244 16.41 -23.63 -9.26
C GLY A 244 16.23 -25.10 -8.89
N GLU A 245 16.17 -25.40 -7.60
CA GLU A 245 16.01 -26.75 -7.05
C GLU A 245 14.81 -26.81 -6.08
N PRO A 246 13.65 -27.36 -6.48
CA PRO A 246 13.32 -27.85 -7.83
C PRO A 246 13.17 -26.71 -8.86
N ALA A 247 13.37 -27.00 -10.15
CA ALA A 247 13.31 -25.96 -11.19
C ALA A 247 11.94 -25.25 -11.28
N LEU A 248 10.86 -26.03 -11.15
CA LEU A 248 9.49 -25.53 -11.12
C LEU A 248 8.74 -26.15 -9.94
N ASP A 249 7.88 -25.35 -9.30
CA ASP A 249 6.94 -25.80 -8.26
C ASP A 249 5.50 -25.46 -8.64
N THR A 250 4.52 -26.23 -8.17
CA THR A 250 3.09 -26.00 -8.48
C THR A 250 2.36 -25.51 -7.23
N VAL A 251 1.75 -24.33 -7.34
CA VAL A 251 1.03 -23.66 -6.25
C VAL A 251 -0.34 -23.18 -6.71
N LYS A 252 -1.22 -22.82 -5.77
CA LYS A 252 -2.53 -22.22 -6.09
C LYS A 252 -2.41 -20.73 -6.43
N THR A 253 -3.37 -20.18 -7.16
CA THR A 253 -3.49 -18.75 -7.48
C THR A 253 -3.44 -17.86 -6.23
N THR A 254 -2.59 -16.83 -6.22
CA THR A 254 -2.59 -15.81 -5.14
C THR A 254 -3.63 -14.74 -5.44
N CYS A 255 -4.31 -14.25 -4.42
CA CYS A 255 -5.37 -13.27 -4.55
C CYS A 255 -4.86 -11.84 -4.65
N LEU A 256 -5.23 -11.14 -5.72
CA LEU A 256 -4.83 -9.75 -5.98
C LEU A 256 -6.04 -8.92 -6.44
N PRO A 257 -6.49 -7.90 -5.68
CA PRO A 257 -6.04 -7.52 -4.34
C PRO A 257 -6.55 -8.49 -3.25
N PRO A 258 -5.78 -8.76 -2.18
CA PRO A 258 -6.24 -9.52 -1.03
C PRO A 258 -7.19 -8.66 -0.15
N PRO A 259 -8.08 -9.29 0.65
CA PRO A 259 -8.97 -8.57 1.58
C PRO A 259 -8.26 -7.65 2.57
N GLY A 260 -7.01 -7.95 2.92
CA GLY A 260 -6.15 -7.13 3.77
C GLY A 260 -5.91 -5.72 3.25
N TYR A 261 -5.99 -5.48 1.94
CA TYR A 261 -5.79 -4.14 1.38
C TYR A 261 -6.81 -3.13 1.92
N GLU A 262 -8.09 -3.50 1.99
CA GLU A 262 -9.13 -2.64 2.59
C GLU A 262 -9.03 -2.59 4.12
N THR A 263 -8.63 -3.69 4.74
CA THR A 263 -8.44 -3.75 6.20
C THR A 263 -7.30 -2.84 6.66
N MET A 264 -6.16 -2.85 5.96
CA MET A 264 -5.03 -1.95 6.20
C MET A 264 -5.48 -0.48 6.17
N LYS A 265 -6.19 -0.04 5.12
CA LYS A 265 -6.66 1.36 5.00
C LYS A 265 -7.57 1.76 6.16
N ARG A 266 -8.51 0.90 6.53
CA ARG A 266 -9.45 1.13 7.65
C ARG A 266 -8.74 1.19 9.00
N VAL A 267 -7.82 0.25 9.26
CA VAL A 267 -7.05 0.18 10.51
C VAL A 267 -6.13 1.40 10.66
N ILE A 268 -5.50 1.86 9.57
CA ILE A 268 -4.72 3.10 9.57
C ILE A 268 -5.59 4.31 9.92
N GLN A 269 -6.77 4.45 9.31
CA GLN A 269 -7.69 5.56 9.57
C GLN A 269 -8.19 5.60 11.02
N ASN A 270 -8.35 4.45 11.65
CA ASN A 270 -8.85 4.32 13.02
C ASN A 270 -7.73 4.37 14.09
N SER A 271 -6.47 4.36 13.67
CA SER A 271 -5.30 4.40 14.56
C SER A 271 -4.82 5.82 14.81
N ASN A 272 -4.30 6.08 16.01
CA ASN A 272 -3.58 7.32 16.34
C ASN A 272 -2.05 7.21 16.13
N GLU A 273 -1.56 6.02 15.80
CA GLU A 273 -0.13 5.71 15.65
C GLU A 273 0.33 5.77 14.18
N HIS A 274 -0.62 5.92 13.26
CA HIS A 274 -0.40 5.96 11.81
C HIS A 274 -0.99 7.23 11.21
N TYR A 275 -0.57 7.55 9.99
CA TYR A 275 -0.89 8.84 9.36
C TYR A 275 -1.85 8.66 8.20
N THR A 276 -2.96 9.41 8.23
CA THR A 276 -3.85 9.55 7.08
C THR A 276 -3.77 10.98 6.54
N PHE A 277 -3.35 11.12 5.29
CA PHE A 277 -3.35 12.38 4.54
C PHE A 277 -4.52 12.37 3.56
N ASP A 278 -5.58 13.10 3.89
CA ASP A 278 -6.81 13.13 3.11
C ASP A 278 -6.75 14.16 1.97
N ALA A 279 -6.58 13.66 0.74
CA ALA A 279 -6.57 14.43 -0.49
C ALA A 279 -7.98 14.73 -1.03
N THR A 280 -9.04 14.19 -0.42
CA THR A 280 -10.44 14.45 -0.82
C THR A 280 -11.03 15.72 -0.20
N LYS A 281 -10.34 16.33 0.78
CA LYS A 281 -10.80 17.53 1.52
C LYS A 281 -11.16 18.74 0.65
N LYS A 282 -10.66 18.78 -0.59
CA LYS A 282 -10.88 19.88 -1.54
C LYS A 282 -11.81 19.55 -2.71
N LEU A 283 -12.50 18.41 -2.67
CA LEU A 283 -13.58 18.07 -3.59
C LEU A 283 -14.89 18.77 -3.17
N ASN A 284 -14.95 20.08 -3.41
CA ASN A 284 -16.03 20.95 -2.95
C ASN A 284 -16.86 21.55 -4.11
N TYR A 285 -17.12 20.75 -5.15
CA TYR A 285 -17.97 21.19 -6.26
C TYR A 285 -19.37 21.62 -5.77
N ASN A 286 -19.74 22.85 -6.10
CA ASN A 286 -21.08 23.37 -5.86
C ASN A 286 -21.50 24.31 -6.99
N SER A 287 -22.51 23.88 -7.74
CA SER A 287 -23.02 24.61 -8.90
C SER A 287 -23.71 25.92 -8.53
N ALA A 288 -24.26 26.05 -7.32
CA ALA A 288 -24.96 27.25 -6.86
C ALA A 288 -24.01 28.36 -6.37
N THR A 289 -22.90 27.98 -5.73
CA THR A 289 -21.86 28.94 -5.27
C THR A 289 -20.75 29.15 -6.29
N GLY A 290 -20.69 28.32 -7.34
CA GLY A 290 -19.62 28.35 -8.34
C GLY A 290 -18.33 27.67 -7.89
N SER A 291 -18.31 27.03 -6.71
CA SER A 291 -17.16 26.29 -6.19
C SER A 291 -16.83 25.07 -7.08
N ARG A 292 -15.55 24.72 -7.16
CA ARG A 292 -15.03 23.62 -7.98
C ARG A 292 -14.26 22.63 -7.13
N ASP A 293 -14.15 21.41 -7.65
CA ASP A 293 -13.23 20.42 -7.09
C ASP A 293 -11.79 20.88 -7.35
N THR A 294 -10.95 20.81 -6.32
CA THR A 294 -9.50 20.99 -6.43
C THR A 294 -8.83 19.72 -5.94
N LEU A 295 -7.89 19.21 -6.73
CA LEU A 295 -7.18 17.97 -6.45
C LEU A 295 -6.02 18.24 -5.50
N ILE A 296 -5.54 17.21 -4.81
CA ILE A 296 -4.39 17.30 -3.90
C ILE A 296 -3.36 16.24 -4.28
N MET A 297 -2.10 16.66 -4.45
CA MET A 297 -0.92 15.81 -4.59
C MET A 297 -0.18 15.79 -3.26
N THR A 298 0.18 14.59 -2.77
CA THR A 298 0.97 14.43 -1.55
C THR A 298 2.41 14.10 -1.91
N ASP A 299 3.38 14.80 -1.31
CA ASP A 299 4.81 14.55 -1.47
C ASP A 299 5.36 14.05 -0.13
N ILE A 300 6.01 12.89 -0.13
CA ILE A 300 6.61 12.26 1.04
C ILE A 300 8.11 12.10 0.78
N GLU A 301 8.90 12.85 1.53
CA GLU A 301 10.37 12.78 1.53
C GLU A 301 10.82 12.06 2.81
N PHE A 302 11.47 10.91 2.66
CA PHE A 302 12.13 10.24 3.78
C PHE A 302 13.50 10.86 4.02
N PHE A 303 13.86 11.05 5.30
CA PHE A 303 15.14 11.64 5.66
C PHE A 303 15.81 10.93 6.83
N VAL A 304 17.14 11.00 6.81
CA VAL A 304 18.02 10.62 7.92
C VAL A 304 19.03 11.73 8.14
N GLU A 305 18.95 12.40 9.29
CA GLU A 305 19.81 13.51 9.69
C GLU A 305 20.42 13.23 11.06
N ASN A 306 21.65 12.70 11.07
CA ASN A 306 22.35 12.23 12.26
C ASN A 306 21.58 11.11 12.99
N SER A 307 21.03 11.40 14.16
CA SER A 307 20.21 10.46 14.94
C SER A 307 18.71 10.69 14.78
N VAL A 308 18.31 11.72 14.02
CA VAL A 308 16.90 12.02 13.75
C VAL A 308 16.56 11.48 12.38
N HIS A 309 15.49 10.72 12.30
CA HIS A 309 14.99 10.17 11.06
C HIS A 309 13.46 10.18 11.08
N GLY A 310 12.88 10.06 9.90
CA GLY A 310 11.44 10.07 9.72
C GLY A 310 11.08 10.46 8.30
N PHE A 311 9.95 11.14 8.16
CA PHE A 311 9.46 11.60 6.88
C PHE A 311 8.93 13.03 6.95
N ARG A 312 8.96 13.69 5.81
CA ARG A 312 8.50 15.05 5.58
C ARG A 312 7.35 14.99 4.60
N VAL A 313 6.27 15.68 4.90
CA VAL A 313 5.08 15.71 4.04
C VAL A 313 4.79 17.12 3.57
N LYS A 314 4.43 17.24 2.31
CA LYS A 314 3.84 18.44 1.71
C LYS A 314 2.60 18.02 0.93
N GLN A 315 1.55 18.82 1.01
CA GLN A 315 0.39 18.66 0.13
C GLN A 315 0.19 19.92 -0.70
N PHE A 316 0.11 19.71 -2.00
CA PHE A 316 -0.14 20.76 -2.97
C PHE A 316 -1.53 20.59 -3.52
N TRP A 317 -2.31 21.66 -3.57
CA TRP A 317 -3.52 21.65 -4.37
C TRP A 317 -3.14 21.83 -5.84
N PHE A 318 -3.87 21.23 -6.77
CA PHE A 318 -3.64 21.46 -8.20
C PHE A 318 -4.93 21.35 -8.97
N LEU A 319 -4.91 21.91 -10.18
CA LEU A 319 -5.93 21.68 -11.19
C LEU A 319 -5.29 20.88 -12.32
N LYS A 320 -5.86 19.71 -12.62
CA LYS A 320 -5.47 18.95 -13.80
C LYS A 320 -5.99 19.68 -15.06
N PRO A 321 -5.16 20.01 -16.07
CA PRO A 321 -5.59 20.65 -17.32
C PRO A 321 -6.73 19.88 -17.97
N PRO A 322 -7.63 20.50 -18.75
CA PRO A 322 -7.44 21.77 -19.46
C PRO A 322 -7.79 23.01 -18.64
N TYR A 323 -7.15 24.13 -18.95
CA TYR A 323 -7.36 25.49 -18.44
C TYR A 323 -7.95 26.40 -19.51
N PHE A 324 -8.53 27.53 -19.11
CA PHE A 324 -8.97 28.56 -20.05
C PHE A 324 -7.90 29.64 -20.27
N LYS A 325 -7.88 30.26 -21.47
CA LYS A 325 -6.82 31.18 -21.95
C LYS A 325 -6.61 32.42 -21.05
N GLU A 326 -7.62 32.81 -20.29
CA GLU A 326 -7.58 33.94 -19.35
C GLU A 326 -8.20 33.54 -18.00
N ASP A 327 -7.78 32.40 -17.43
CA ASP A 327 -7.94 32.19 -15.99
C ASP A 327 -7.09 33.27 -15.28
N TYR A 328 -7.68 34.46 -15.13
CA TYR A 328 -7.03 35.66 -14.61
C TYR A 328 -6.58 35.42 -13.16
N ASN A 329 -5.48 36.09 -12.80
CA ASN A 329 -4.70 36.06 -11.56
C ASN A 329 -5.52 36.28 -10.26
N VAL A 330 -6.41 35.35 -9.95
CA VAL A 330 -7.07 35.19 -8.66
C VAL A 330 -6.85 33.74 -8.33
N GLY A 331 -5.94 33.47 -7.39
CA GLY A 331 -5.63 32.14 -6.84
C GLY A 331 -6.81 31.49 -6.09
N TYR A 332 -7.99 31.50 -6.71
CA TYR A 332 -9.23 30.97 -6.22
C TYR A 332 -9.87 30.10 -7.31
N PRO A 333 -10.49 28.97 -6.95
CA PRO A 333 -11.14 28.06 -7.89
C PRO A 333 -12.51 28.59 -8.36
N TYR A 334 -12.61 29.88 -8.75
CA TYR A 334 -13.82 30.52 -9.24
C TYR A 334 -13.64 30.99 -10.68
N MET A 335 -14.57 30.60 -11.55
CA MET A 335 -14.72 31.17 -12.89
C MET A 335 -15.53 32.46 -12.84
N PHE A 336 -14.98 33.57 -13.35
CA PHE A 336 -15.79 34.77 -13.63
C PHE A 336 -16.29 34.74 -15.07
N ASN A 337 -17.59 34.93 -15.25
CA ASN A 337 -18.31 34.87 -16.53
C ASN A 337 -17.94 35.99 -17.55
N LEU A 338 -16.93 36.80 -17.26
CA LEU A 338 -16.65 38.10 -17.91
C LEU A 338 -15.26 38.20 -18.57
N LEU A 339 -14.42 37.17 -18.50
CA LEU A 339 -12.98 37.28 -18.78
C LEU A 339 -12.52 36.37 -19.93
N ILE A 340 -13.21 36.39 -21.07
CA ILE A 340 -12.64 35.79 -22.28
C ILE A 340 -12.69 36.86 -23.36
N GLU A 341 -11.68 37.73 -23.41
CA GLU A 341 -11.49 38.60 -24.56
C GLU A 341 -11.14 37.73 -25.79
N ASN A 342 -11.66 38.09 -26.98
CA ASN A 342 -11.46 37.38 -28.25
C ASN A 342 -12.07 35.97 -28.39
N PHE A 343 -13.26 35.75 -27.82
CA PHE A 343 -14.08 34.54 -28.08
C PHE A 343 -14.32 34.23 -29.58
N SER A 344 -14.21 35.24 -30.46
CA SER A 344 -14.71 35.18 -31.83
C SER A 344 -13.70 34.91 -32.95
N SER A 345 -12.38 35.02 -32.71
CA SER A 345 -11.37 34.83 -33.77
C SER A 345 -10.67 33.47 -33.77
N ASP A 346 -10.47 32.87 -32.58
CA ASP A 346 -9.59 31.71 -32.42
C ASP A 346 -10.36 30.41 -32.10
N CYS A 347 -11.63 30.49 -31.72
CA CYS A 347 -12.42 29.36 -31.23
C CYS A 347 -13.56 29.00 -32.22
N PRO A 348 -13.56 27.80 -32.81
CA PRO A 348 -14.65 27.30 -33.65
C PRO A 348 -16.03 27.33 -32.98
N THR A 349 -17.10 27.27 -33.78
CA THR A 349 -18.47 27.18 -33.24
C THR A 349 -18.94 25.74 -33.13
N ILE A 350 -19.69 25.41 -32.07
CA ILE A 350 -20.46 24.16 -31.95
C ILE A 350 -21.92 24.48 -32.26
N GLY A 351 -22.48 23.83 -33.28
CA GLY A 351 -23.87 24.08 -33.68
C GLY A 351 -24.16 25.55 -34.06
N GLY A 352 -23.15 26.31 -34.49
CA GLY A 352 -23.26 27.73 -34.83
C GLY A 352 -23.21 28.70 -33.64
N GLN A 353 -22.96 28.22 -32.41
CA GLN A 353 -22.68 29.03 -31.23
C GLN A 353 -21.21 28.93 -30.86
N TYR A 354 -20.61 30.02 -30.40
CA TYR A 354 -19.23 29.98 -29.90
C TYR A 354 -19.17 29.16 -28.60
N ASP A 355 -18.15 28.33 -28.47
CA ASP A 355 -17.93 27.48 -27.30
C ASP A 355 -16.45 27.49 -26.92
N ILE A 356 -16.15 27.88 -25.68
CA ILE A 356 -14.79 28.04 -25.18
C ILE A 356 -13.97 26.75 -25.28
N ARG A 357 -14.64 25.60 -25.19
CA ARG A 357 -13.98 24.31 -25.25
C ARG A 357 -13.30 24.07 -26.59
N THR A 358 -13.77 24.72 -27.65
CA THR A 358 -13.20 24.57 -29.00
C THR A 358 -11.92 25.37 -29.20
N CYS A 359 -11.54 26.23 -28.26
CA CYS A 359 -10.33 27.02 -28.38
C CYS A 359 -9.09 26.10 -28.42
N PRO A 360 -8.08 26.39 -29.26
CA PRO A 360 -6.90 25.54 -29.42
C PRO A 360 -6.21 25.13 -28.11
N ASN A 361 -6.05 26.07 -27.17
CA ASN A 361 -5.45 25.80 -25.86
C ASN A 361 -6.24 24.75 -25.05
N TYR A 362 -7.57 24.83 -25.04
CA TYR A 362 -8.40 23.86 -24.31
C TYR A 362 -8.29 22.47 -24.95
N ILE A 363 -8.38 22.41 -26.28
CA ILE A 363 -8.27 21.15 -27.03
C ILE A 363 -6.90 20.52 -26.80
N GLU A 364 -5.81 21.26 -26.97
CA GLU A 364 -4.45 20.77 -26.78
C GLU A 364 -4.24 20.19 -25.37
N GLN A 365 -4.68 20.92 -24.33
CA GLN A 365 -4.53 20.44 -22.96
C GLN A 365 -5.46 19.25 -22.64
N LEU A 366 -6.66 19.20 -23.21
CA LEU A 366 -7.55 18.04 -23.08
C LEU A 366 -6.92 16.80 -23.75
N GLU A 367 -6.29 16.98 -24.90
CA GLU A 367 -5.62 15.91 -25.64
C GLU A 367 -4.37 15.42 -24.89
N ASN A 368 -3.62 16.33 -24.27
CA ASN A 368 -2.35 16.03 -23.59
C ASN A 368 -2.50 15.39 -22.21
N PHE A 369 -3.54 15.75 -21.44
CA PHE A 369 -3.70 15.31 -20.04
C PHE A 369 -4.88 14.38 -19.82
N HIS A 370 -5.86 14.38 -20.74
CA HIS A 370 -7.04 13.51 -20.65
C HIS A 370 -7.12 12.52 -21.81
N SER A 371 -6.29 12.66 -22.85
CA SER A 371 -6.39 11.84 -24.05
C SER A 371 -7.79 11.87 -24.67
N LYS A 372 -8.43 13.03 -24.61
CA LYS A 372 -9.75 13.30 -25.17
C LYS A 372 -9.68 14.58 -26.00
N THR A 373 -10.56 14.69 -26.97
CA THR A 373 -10.79 15.90 -27.77
C THR A 373 -12.28 16.22 -27.74
N ILE A 374 -12.70 17.29 -28.40
CA ILE A 374 -14.11 17.67 -28.47
C ILE A 374 -14.65 17.44 -29.86
N ASN A 375 -15.79 16.76 -29.92
CA ASN A 375 -16.57 16.71 -31.13
C ASN A 375 -17.22 18.09 -31.37
N THR A 376 -16.72 18.83 -32.36
CA THR A 376 -17.18 20.18 -32.69
C THR A 376 -18.61 20.23 -33.27
N ILE A 377 -19.20 19.08 -33.61
CA ILE A 377 -20.60 18.98 -34.05
C ILE A 377 -21.55 18.80 -32.86
N THR A 378 -21.19 17.93 -31.91
CA THR A 378 -22.09 17.56 -30.78
C THR A 378 -21.72 18.21 -29.45
N GLY A 379 -20.52 18.76 -29.30
CA GLY A 379 -19.99 19.30 -28.04
C GLY A 379 -19.72 18.25 -26.96
N ASN A 380 -19.60 16.98 -27.35
CA ASN A 380 -19.24 15.89 -26.44
C ASN A 380 -17.74 15.58 -26.56
N ASP A 381 -17.14 15.16 -25.45
CA ASP A 381 -15.81 14.57 -25.44
C ASP A 381 -15.79 13.34 -26.37
N ALA A 382 -14.73 13.24 -27.16
CA ALA A 382 -14.41 12.11 -28.03
C ALA A 382 -12.97 11.67 -27.78
N PHE A 383 -12.64 10.42 -28.09
CA PHE A 383 -11.24 9.98 -28.01
C PHE A 383 -10.42 10.59 -29.15
N VAL A 384 -9.11 10.74 -28.92
CA VAL A 384 -8.22 11.37 -29.90
C VAL A 384 -7.66 10.33 -30.87
N ALA A 385 -7.79 10.59 -32.17
CA ALA A 385 -7.27 9.71 -33.20
C ALA A 385 -5.71 9.63 -33.15
N PRO A 386 -5.11 8.44 -33.32
CA PRO A 386 -5.73 7.19 -33.78
C PRO A 386 -6.31 6.29 -32.67
N ASP A 387 -6.27 6.71 -31.39
CA ASP A 387 -6.91 5.95 -30.32
C ASP A 387 -8.43 6.20 -30.30
N TYR A 388 -9.17 5.44 -31.11
CA TYR A 388 -10.62 5.52 -31.16
C TYR A 388 -11.33 4.76 -30.02
N TRP A 389 -10.58 4.04 -29.18
CA TRP A 389 -11.14 3.16 -28.14
C TRP A 389 -10.84 3.62 -26.71
N GLY A 390 -10.05 4.70 -26.54
CA GLY A 390 -9.74 5.29 -25.25
C GLY A 390 -8.66 4.52 -24.46
N ILE A 391 -7.86 3.69 -25.14
CA ILE A 391 -6.74 2.93 -24.59
C ILE A 391 -5.81 3.84 -23.77
N VAL A 392 -5.51 5.03 -24.27
CA VAL A 392 -4.52 5.94 -23.66
C VAL A 392 -5.11 6.88 -22.60
N SER A 393 -6.40 6.79 -22.33
CA SER A 393 -7.15 7.65 -21.38
C SER A 393 -7.51 6.94 -20.06
N SER A 394 -7.24 5.63 -19.97
CA SER A 394 -7.61 4.78 -18.83
C SER A 394 -6.45 4.58 -17.83
N THR A 395 -6.57 3.64 -16.90
CA THR A 395 -5.54 3.20 -15.91
C THR A 395 -4.19 2.85 -16.51
N HIS A 396 -4.20 2.38 -17.75
CA HIS A 396 -3.07 1.98 -18.58
C HIS A 396 -2.69 3.07 -19.59
N GLY A 397 -3.09 4.31 -19.33
CA GLY A 397 -2.90 5.47 -20.19
C GLY A 397 -1.78 6.41 -19.72
N PHE A 398 -1.82 7.65 -20.22
CA PHE A 398 -0.87 8.69 -19.82
C PHE A 398 -1.25 9.30 -18.48
N HIS A 399 -0.36 9.19 -17.50
CA HIS A 399 -0.54 9.75 -16.15
C HIS A 399 0.57 10.76 -15.85
N HIS A 400 0.31 11.79 -15.06
CA HIS A 400 1.33 12.80 -14.79
C HIS A 400 1.61 12.93 -13.29
N TYR A 401 2.89 13.05 -12.94
CA TYR A 401 3.35 13.36 -11.58
C TYR A 401 3.56 14.86 -11.36
N ASP A 402 3.57 15.63 -12.45
CA ASP A 402 3.73 17.07 -12.50
C ASP A 402 2.76 17.71 -13.49
N PHE A 403 2.34 18.94 -13.22
CA PHE A 403 1.38 19.65 -14.05
C PHE A 403 1.85 21.08 -14.32
N PRO A 404 1.60 21.61 -15.53
CA PRO A 404 2.04 22.95 -15.88
C PRO A 404 1.24 24.01 -15.13
N TYR A 405 1.92 25.09 -14.76
CA TYR A 405 1.39 26.22 -14.04
C TYR A 405 0.25 26.89 -14.82
N ILE A 406 -0.84 27.17 -14.10
CA ILE A 406 -2.11 27.63 -14.68
C ILE A 406 -1.94 28.99 -15.39
N TYR A 407 -1.06 29.85 -14.88
CA TYR A 407 -0.91 31.23 -15.37
C TYR A 407 0.34 31.46 -16.24
N ASN A 408 1.05 30.40 -16.67
CA ASN A 408 2.21 30.60 -17.52
C ASN A 408 1.77 30.87 -18.97
N THR A 409 1.90 32.11 -19.42
CA THR A 409 1.55 32.56 -20.77
C THR A 409 2.75 32.55 -21.73
N ASN A 410 3.95 32.26 -21.24
CA ASN A 410 5.20 32.33 -22.03
C ASN A 410 5.54 31.03 -22.76
N GLY A 411 4.77 29.96 -22.56
CA GLY A 411 4.99 28.66 -23.21
C GLY A 411 6.14 27.83 -22.64
N GLU A 412 6.70 28.23 -21.50
CA GLU A 412 7.69 27.46 -20.74
C GLU A 412 6.98 26.50 -19.77
N TRP A 413 7.58 25.37 -19.42
CA TRP A 413 7.01 24.50 -18.39
C TRP A 413 7.44 24.99 -17.01
N ILE A 414 6.47 25.42 -16.20
CA ILE A 414 6.66 25.75 -14.79
C ILE A 414 5.77 24.79 -14.01
N SER A 415 6.32 24.11 -13.01
CA SER A 415 5.56 23.12 -12.23
C SER A 415 4.57 23.81 -11.28
N GLN A 416 3.35 23.29 -11.21
CA GLN A 416 2.36 23.63 -10.17
C GLN A 416 2.84 23.31 -8.75
N PHE A 417 3.83 22.43 -8.62
CA PHE A 417 4.38 21.95 -7.37
C PHE A 417 5.73 22.60 -7.01
N GLU A 418 6.19 23.55 -7.81
CA GLU A 418 7.42 24.29 -7.55
C GLU A 418 7.27 25.21 -6.34
N ILE A 419 8.33 25.32 -5.54
CA ILE A 419 8.49 26.39 -4.55
C ILE A 419 9.16 27.54 -5.27
N ASP A 420 8.40 28.59 -5.58
CA ASP A 420 8.94 29.69 -6.38
C ASP A 420 10.05 30.46 -5.64
N GLN A 421 10.92 31.07 -6.43
CA GLN A 421 11.89 32.06 -5.97
C GLN A 421 11.36 33.49 -6.14
N ASN A 422 10.06 33.68 -6.32
CA ASN A 422 9.46 35.00 -6.50
C ASN A 422 8.80 35.48 -5.20
N PRO A 423 8.69 36.82 -4.98
CA PRO A 423 8.06 37.36 -3.78
C PRO A 423 6.55 37.01 -3.67
N PRO A 424 6.06 36.52 -2.51
CA PRO A 424 6.82 36.30 -1.29
C PRO A 424 7.69 35.03 -1.38
N PHE A 425 9.01 35.23 -1.36
CA PHE A 425 10.01 34.18 -1.55
C PHE A 425 9.78 32.99 -0.63
N ASN A 426 9.98 31.78 -1.14
CA ASN A 426 9.86 30.52 -0.38
C ASN A 426 8.44 30.13 0.03
N SER A 427 7.39 30.58 -0.67
CA SER A 427 6.04 30.04 -0.51
C SER A 427 5.60 29.38 -1.81
N PRO A 428 5.35 28.06 -1.85
CA PRO A 428 4.84 27.44 -3.06
C PRO A 428 3.44 27.98 -3.32
N ASP A 429 3.20 28.46 -4.55
CA ASP A 429 1.93 29.08 -4.97
C ASP A 429 0.70 28.22 -4.64
N GLN A 430 0.90 26.91 -4.61
CA GLN A 430 -0.16 25.93 -4.43
C GLN A 430 -0.01 25.03 -3.20
N LEU A 431 0.89 25.38 -2.28
CA LEU A 431 1.00 24.66 -1.01
C LEU A 431 -0.26 24.86 -0.17
N LEU A 432 -0.74 23.80 0.46
CA LEU A 432 -1.87 23.92 1.38
C LEU A 432 -1.49 24.83 2.57
N PRO A 433 -2.42 25.69 3.05
CA PRO A 433 -2.14 26.64 4.13
C PRO A 433 -1.60 26.01 5.42
N GLU A 434 -2.02 24.78 5.74
CA GLU A 434 -1.51 24.03 6.89
C GLU A 434 -0.01 23.71 6.83
N TYR A 435 0.60 23.67 5.63
CA TYR A 435 2.04 23.46 5.45
C TYR A 435 2.80 24.78 5.34
N MET A 436 2.16 25.87 4.89
CA MET A 436 2.77 27.21 4.91
C MET A 436 3.10 27.65 6.35
N ALA A 437 2.19 27.41 7.29
CA ALA A 437 2.41 27.73 8.71
C ALA A 437 3.57 26.93 9.34
N GLY A 438 3.88 25.76 8.78
CA GLY A 438 4.99 24.88 9.20
C GLY A 438 6.35 25.22 8.56
N GLY A 439 6.45 26.30 7.79
CA GLY A 439 7.68 26.64 7.06
C GLY A 439 7.84 25.89 5.74
N GLY A 440 6.74 25.43 5.14
CA GLY A 440 6.70 24.81 3.81
C GLY A 440 6.65 23.28 3.83
N VAL A 441 6.75 22.64 4.99
CA VAL A 441 6.75 21.18 5.17
C VAL A 441 6.27 20.82 6.58
N GLN A 442 5.68 19.64 6.75
CA GLN A 442 5.46 19.05 8.06
C GLN A 442 6.43 17.90 8.26
N THR A 443 7.23 17.97 9.33
CA THR A 443 8.25 16.96 9.65
C THR A 443 7.74 16.04 10.74
N PHE A 444 7.84 14.74 10.47
CA PHE A 444 7.40 13.65 11.33
C PHE A 444 8.61 12.82 11.71
N ASN A 445 9.09 12.94 12.96
CA ASN A 445 10.20 12.15 13.49
C ASN A 445 9.66 10.88 14.14
N TYR A 446 9.98 9.69 13.60
CA TYR A 446 9.42 8.42 14.09
C TYR A 446 10.48 7.36 14.27
N SER A 447 10.40 6.66 15.39
CA SER A 447 11.21 5.49 15.71
C SER A 447 10.40 4.20 15.77
N GLN A 448 9.09 4.26 15.47
CA GLN A 448 8.18 3.12 15.48
C GLN A 448 7.75 2.77 14.04
N PRO A 449 7.42 1.50 13.76
CA PRO A 449 6.87 1.11 12.46
C PRO A 449 5.63 1.94 12.10
N THR A 450 5.63 2.59 10.94
CA THR A 450 4.62 3.60 10.58
C THR A 450 3.99 3.33 9.22
N ALA A 451 2.67 3.18 9.17
CA ALA A 451 1.92 3.18 7.93
C ALA A 451 1.38 4.59 7.60
N ILE A 452 1.44 4.96 6.32
CA ILE A 452 1.03 6.26 5.78
C ILE A 452 0.00 6.03 4.68
N TYR A 453 -1.23 6.45 4.92
CA TYR A 453 -2.32 6.35 3.96
C TYR A 453 -2.61 7.70 3.32
N VAL A 454 -2.41 7.79 2.00
CA VAL A 454 -2.86 8.92 1.19
C VAL A 454 -4.24 8.59 0.63
N LYS A 455 -5.27 9.14 1.30
CA LYS A 455 -6.67 8.89 0.96
C LYS A 455 -7.08 9.77 -0.22
N GLY A 456 -7.50 9.14 -1.31
CA GLY A 456 -8.11 9.80 -2.45
C GLY A 456 -7.20 10.75 -3.24
N GLY A 457 -5.90 10.50 -3.31
CA GLY A 457 -4.99 11.26 -4.16
C GLY A 457 -3.71 10.50 -4.51
N PRO A 458 -2.99 10.92 -5.57
CA PRO A 458 -1.67 10.39 -5.90
C PRO A 458 -0.61 10.86 -4.88
N VAL A 459 0.48 10.12 -4.82
CA VAL A 459 1.61 10.41 -3.92
C VAL A 459 2.94 10.34 -4.65
N ARG A 460 3.86 11.24 -4.32
CA ARG A 460 5.27 11.22 -4.72
C ARG A 460 6.11 10.77 -3.53
N VAL A 461 7.04 9.86 -3.77
CA VAL A 461 7.91 9.27 -2.74
C VAL A 461 9.35 9.34 -3.18
N HIS A 462 10.24 9.69 -2.24
CA HIS A 462 11.68 9.73 -2.45
C HIS A 462 12.44 9.86 -1.11
N GLY A 463 13.76 9.68 -1.16
CA GLY A 463 14.69 10.01 -0.08
C GLY A 463 15.31 8.79 0.60
N ARG A 464 15.97 9.03 1.73
CA ARG A 464 16.63 7.99 2.51
C ARG A 464 15.82 7.70 3.76
N TYR A 465 15.48 6.43 4.00
CA TYR A 465 14.63 6.03 5.13
C TYR A 465 15.40 5.19 6.15
N LYS A 466 15.06 5.38 7.43
CA LYS A 466 15.47 4.56 8.56
C LYS A 466 14.23 4.22 9.41
N GLY A 467 14.07 2.94 9.76
CA GLY A 467 12.85 2.38 10.34
C GLY A 467 11.95 1.70 9.31
N LYS A 468 10.77 1.27 9.75
CA LYS A 468 9.81 0.51 8.93
C LYS A 468 8.64 1.39 8.49
N TYR A 469 8.38 1.45 7.19
CA TYR A 469 7.31 2.28 6.63
C TYR A 469 6.49 1.52 5.59
N THR A 470 5.19 1.85 5.52
CA THR A 470 4.31 1.45 4.43
C THR A 470 3.58 2.68 3.90
N VAL A 471 3.60 2.93 2.60
CA VAL A 471 2.80 3.98 1.93
C VAL A 471 1.68 3.31 1.15
N VAL A 472 0.44 3.69 1.43
CA VAL A 472 -0.75 3.15 0.75
C VAL A 472 -1.58 4.26 0.11
N THR A 473 -2.13 3.99 -1.08
CA THR A 473 -3.09 4.86 -1.78
C THR A 473 -4.39 4.12 -2.07
N ASP A 474 -5.47 4.86 -2.36
CA ASP A 474 -6.70 4.29 -2.95
C ASP A 474 -6.51 3.93 -4.44
N GLU A 475 -7.52 3.34 -5.08
CA GLU A 475 -7.47 3.05 -6.52
C GLU A 475 -7.60 4.33 -7.35
N TYR A 476 -8.67 5.10 -7.13
CA TYR A 476 -8.94 6.31 -7.90
C TYR A 476 -9.80 7.30 -7.13
N THR A 477 -9.80 8.54 -7.62
CA THR A 477 -10.65 9.62 -7.13
C THR A 477 -11.42 10.23 -8.30
N PRO A 478 -12.75 10.12 -8.34
CA PRO A 478 -13.55 10.86 -9.31
C PRO A 478 -13.59 12.35 -8.92
N TYR A 479 -13.50 13.24 -9.90
CA TYR A 479 -13.59 14.68 -9.68
C TYR A 479 -14.32 15.37 -10.82
N THR A 480 -14.92 16.52 -10.50
CA THR A 480 -15.59 17.36 -11.47
C THR A 480 -14.57 18.22 -12.20
N ARG A 481 -14.53 18.15 -13.54
CA ARG A 481 -13.61 18.96 -14.36
C ARG A 481 -13.80 20.44 -14.06
N HIS A 482 -12.71 21.09 -13.66
CA HIS A 482 -12.75 22.47 -13.21
C HIS A 482 -13.07 23.44 -14.38
N ALA A 483 -12.50 23.20 -15.56
CA ALA A 483 -12.75 23.98 -16.78
C ALA A 483 -14.08 23.59 -17.46
N TRP A 484 -15.18 23.90 -16.76
CA TRP A 484 -16.55 23.70 -17.20
C TRP A 484 -17.46 24.82 -16.67
N LEU A 485 -18.17 25.53 -17.55
CA LEU A 485 -19.14 26.56 -17.16
C LEU A 485 -20.50 25.93 -16.86
N SER A 486 -21.26 26.54 -15.95
CA SER A 486 -22.64 26.10 -15.66
C SER A 486 -23.57 26.24 -16.86
N THR A 487 -23.27 27.17 -17.79
CA THR A 487 -24.00 27.36 -19.05
C THR A 487 -23.81 26.21 -20.04
N MET A 488 -22.80 25.34 -19.84
CA MET A 488 -22.47 24.22 -20.72
C MET A 488 -23.18 22.91 -20.32
N GLY A 489 -24.05 22.97 -19.31
CA GLY A 489 -24.77 21.81 -18.77
C GLY A 489 -24.05 21.15 -17.58
N PRO A 490 -24.45 19.93 -17.20
CA PRO A 490 -23.83 19.18 -16.10
C PRO A 490 -22.32 19.05 -16.31
N ALA A 491 -21.55 19.34 -15.26
CA ALA A 491 -20.11 19.26 -15.34
C ALA A 491 -19.62 17.83 -15.56
N LYS A 492 -18.55 17.68 -16.34
CA LYS A 492 -17.97 16.36 -16.64
C LYS A 492 -17.24 15.83 -15.42
N ILE A 493 -17.40 14.54 -15.18
CA ILE A 493 -16.65 13.81 -14.15
C ILE A 493 -15.50 13.12 -14.86
N ASP A 494 -14.27 13.39 -14.40
CA ASP A 494 -13.06 12.70 -14.80
C ASP A 494 -12.50 11.90 -13.63
N THR A 495 -11.59 10.98 -13.93
CA THR A 495 -10.95 10.10 -12.94
C THR A 495 -9.49 10.50 -12.76
N LEU A 496 -9.07 10.65 -11.50
CA LEU A 496 -7.66 10.74 -11.11
C LEU A 496 -7.24 9.39 -10.53
N TRP A 497 -6.26 8.74 -11.15
CA TRP A 497 -5.66 7.51 -10.63
C TRP A 497 -4.68 7.85 -9.51
N ASN A 498 -4.85 7.19 -8.37
CA ASN A 498 -4.08 7.48 -7.16
C ASN A 498 -2.78 6.67 -7.15
N ASN A 499 -1.93 6.96 -8.14
CA ASN A 499 -0.66 6.26 -8.33
C ASN A 499 0.37 6.67 -7.26
N ILE A 500 1.32 5.78 -7.01
CA ILE A 500 2.58 6.11 -6.32
C ILE A 500 3.62 6.45 -7.37
N TRP A 501 4.27 7.60 -7.23
CA TRP A 501 5.32 8.09 -8.10
C TRP A 501 6.65 8.12 -7.36
N ILE A 502 7.62 7.35 -7.83
CA ILE A 502 9.00 7.38 -7.34
C ILE A 502 9.73 8.48 -8.10
N THR A 503 10.04 9.59 -7.43
CA THR A 503 10.56 10.81 -8.07
C THR A 503 12.07 11.00 -7.96
N ASP A 504 12.71 10.27 -7.07
CA ASP A 504 14.16 10.18 -6.85
C ASP A 504 14.41 8.84 -6.15
N ASP A 505 15.67 8.52 -5.89
CA ASP A 505 16.09 7.31 -5.17
C ASP A 505 15.32 7.13 -3.84
N LEU A 506 14.97 5.88 -3.54
CA LEU A 506 14.35 5.48 -2.28
C LEU A 506 15.28 4.49 -1.57
N ILE A 507 16.11 5.00 -0.67
CA ILE A 507 17.29 4.29 -0.18
C ILE A 507 17.14 3.92 1.29
N ASN A 508 17.38 2.65 1.59
CA ASN A 508 17.60 2.17 2.95
C ASN A 508 18.89 2.79 3.56
N ASP A 509 18.81 3.32 4.78
CA ASP A 509 19.95 3.92 5.49
C ASP A 509 21.17 3.00 5.63
N ASP A 510 20.96 1.68 5.75
CA ASP A 510 22.02 0.68 5.93
C ASP A 510 22.65 0.21 4.60
N ALA A 511 22.20 0.74 3.46
CA ALA A 511 22.77 0.43 2.16
C ALA A 511 24.22 0.94 2.04
N THR A 512 25.04 0.15 1.34
CA THR A 512 26.47 0.47 1.15
C THR A 512 26.61 1.77 0.36
N ASN A 513 27.33 2.76 0.93
CA ASN A 513 27.54 4.05 0.28
C ASN A 513 28.25 3.89 -1.07
N GLY A 514 27.72 4.57 -2.09
CA GLY A 514 28.28 4.62 -3.45
C GLY A 514 27.74 3.52 -4.38
N THR A 515 27.56 2.29 -3.89
CA THR A 515 26.94 1.19 -4.68
C THR A 515 25.45 1.03 -4.43
N TYR A 516 24.94 1.59 -3.33
CA TYR A 516 23.56 1.43 -2.86
C TYR A 516 23.12 -0.03 -2.73
N SER A 517 24.05 -0.98 -2.59
CA SER A 517 23.70 -2.40 -2.40
C SER A 517 23.29 -2.69 -0.94
N LEU A 518 22.25 -3.51 -0.77
CA LEU A 518 21.81 -4.05 0.51
C LEU A 518 22.44 -5.42 0.85
N PHE A 519 23.35 -5.95 0.04
CA PHE A 519 23.98 -7.25 0.25
C PHE A 519 24.61 -7.40 1.64
N ASN A 520 25.36 -6.39 2.11
CA ASN A 520 26.00 -6.41 3.43
C ASN A 520 25.03 -6.21 4.62
N ALA A 521 23.77 -5.90 4.34
CA ALA A 521 22.72 -5.65 5.32
C ALA A 521 21.62 -6.74 5.27
N GLN A 522 21.92 -7.89 4.65
CA GLN A 522 21.03 -9.06 4.62
C GLN A 522 21.13 -9.84 5.94
N PRO A 523 20.03 -10.47 6.41
CA PRO A 523 20.04 -11.30 7.59
C PRO A 523 20.66 -12.68 7.30
N ASP A 524 20.98 -13.42 8.36
CA ASP A 524 21.26 -14.86 8.26
C ASP A 524 19.96 -15.70 8.14
N GLU A 525 20.10 -17.01 7.94
CA GLU A 525 18.98 -17.97 7.81
C GLU A 525 18.03 -17.97 9.04
N GLU A 526 18.52 -17.53 10.20
CA GLU A 526 17.76 -17.42 11.44
C GLU A 526 17.20 -16.00 11.67
N CYS A 527 17.23 -15.15 10.64
CA CYS A 527 16.76 -13.77 10.70
C CYS A 527 17.54 -12.85 11.66
N ASN A 528 18.81 -13.13 11.94
CA ASN A 528 19.67 -12.28 12.75
C ASN A 528 20.59 -11.40 11.88
N ASN A 529 21.09 -10.31 12.47
CA ASN A 529 22.11 -9.41 11.90
C ASN A 529 21.75 -8.67 10.60
N GLY A 530 20.50 -8.73 10.14
CA GLY A 530 20.00 -7.94 9.00
C GLY A 530 19.63 -6.49 9.37
N THR A 531 19.18 -5.72 8.38
CA THR A 531 18.63 -4.37 8.61
C THR A 531 17.24 -4.44 9.27
N GLU A 532 16.95 -3.45 10.11
CA GLU A 532 15.61 -3.25 10.67
C GLU A 532 14.74 -2.30 9.80
N ASN A 533 15.31 -1.76 8.71
CA ASN A 533 14.68 -0.74 7.88
C ASN A 533 13.96 -1.37 6.69
N ASN A 534 12.63 -1.39 6.69
CA ASN A 534 11.84 -1.97 5.61
C ASN A 534 10.84 -0.95 5.04
N MET A 535 10.68 -0.94 3.72
CA MET A 535 9.75 -0.04 3.02
C MET A 535 8.77 -0.84 2.18
N GLY A 536 7.48 -0.56 2.35
CA GLY A 536 6.40 -1.09 1.53
C GLY A 536 5.68 0.02 0.77
N LEU A 537 5.52 -0.13 -0.53
CA LEU A 537 4.68 0.73 -1.37
C LEU A 537 3.46 -0.08 -1.82
N VAL A 538 2.25 0.39 -1.51
CA VAL A 538 0.99 -0.28 -1.84
C VAL A 538 0.09 0.67 -2.61
N SER A 539 0.19 0.64 -3.93
CA SER A 539 -0.67 1.45 -4.79
C SER A 539 -1.97 0.73 -5.10
N GLY A 540 -3.08 1.43 -4.88
CA GLY A 540 -4.37 0.98 -5.39
C GLY A 540 -4.46 1.04 -6.91
N ALA A 541 -3.58 1.78 -7.59
CA ALA A 541 -3.55 1.90 -9.06
C ALA A 541 -2.23 1.36 -9.65
N ASN A 542 -1.35 2.26 -10.07
CA ASN A 542 -0.01 1.97 -10.60
C ASN A 542 1.08 2.44 -9.66
N VAL A 543 2.28 1.89 -9.82
CA VAL A 543 3.51 2.48 -9.29
C VAL A 543 4.40 2.85 -10.47
N PHE A 544 4.80 4.13 -10.53
CA PHE A 544 5.62 4.65 -11.62
C PHE A 544 6.95 5.16 -11.12
N VAL A 545 8.02 4.82 -11.82
CA VAL A 545 9.24 5.64 -11.79
C VAL A 545 8.98 6.88 -12.65
N ALA A 546 8.96 8.05 -12.01
CA ALA A 546 8.71 9.33 -12.68
C ALA A 546 9.91 9.74 -13.56
N ASN A 547 9.65 10.46 -14.64
CA ASN A 547 10.69 11.03 -15.49
C ASN A 547 11.20 12.34 -14.89
N THR A 548 12.04 12.28 -13.86
CA THR A 548 12.71 13.44 -13.26
C THR A 548 14.17 13.51 -13.70
N GLU A 549 14.81 14.68 -13.54
CA GLU A 549 16.26 14.81 -13.78
C GLU A 549 17.04 13.76 -12.99
N LYS A 550 16.69 13.57 -11.72
CA LYS A 550 17.30 12.57 -10.82
C LYS A 550 17.20 11.15 -11.32
N ASN A 551 16.12 10.84 -12.04
CA ASN A 551 15.81 9.54 -12.59
C ASN A 551 16.32 9.38 -14.04
N GLY A 552 17.24 10.21 -14.53
CA GLY A 552 17.85 10.06 -15.85
C GLY A 552 17.14 10.76 -17.00
N ALA A 553 16.25 11.72 -16.74
CA ALA A 553 15.66 12.53 -17.81
C ALA A 553 16.75 13.21 -18.68
N HIS A 554 16.46 13.40 -19.98
CA HIS A 554 17.36 13.99 -20.99
C HIS A 554 18.48 13.08 -21.50
N ASP A 555 18.15 11.84 -21.88
CA ASP A 555 19.13 10.90 -22.45
C ASP A 555 20.38 10.79 -21.57
N GLY A 556 20.13 10.51 -20.28
CA GLY A 556 21.11 10.06 -19.31
C GLY A 556 21.62 8.65 -19.65
N GLY A 557 21.95 8.38 -20.91
CA GLY A 557 22.63 7.16 -21.33
C GLY A 557 24.10 7.19 -20.93
N TYR A 558 24.78 6.05 -21.09
CA TYR A 558 26.15 5.75 -20.65
C TYR A 558 27.23 6.86 -20.85
N ASN A 559 27.06 7.76 -21.83
CA ASN A 559 28.02 8.83 -22.14
C ASN A 559 27.71 10.20 -21.49
N ASN A 560 26.50 10.40 -20.97
CA ASN A 560 26.06 11.64 -20.31
C ASN A 560 25.83 11.46 -18.80
N CYS A 561 26.04 10.25 -18.29
CA CYS A 561 25.94 9.95 -16.87
C CYS A 561 27.11 10.51 -16.07
N ASN A 562 26.80 11.41 -15.14
CA ASN A 562 27.58 11.51 -13.92
C ASN A 562 27.00 10.52 -12.90
N ASP A 563 27.82 10.04 -11.97
CA ASP A 563 27.59 8.84 -11.15
C ASP A 563 26.30 8.80 -10.29
N ASN A 564 25.39 9.78 -10.36
CA ASN A 564 24.22 9.91 -9.47
C ASN A 564 22.90 10.38 -10.14
N ILE A 565 22.81 10.46 -11.47
CA ILE A 565 21.65 11.11 -12.13
C ILE A 565 21.02 10.22 -13.23
N CYS A 566 21.44 8.96 -13.40
CA CYS A 566 20.96 8.09 -14.49
C CYS A 566 20.21 6.84 -14.03
N ASP A 567 20.72 6.20 -12.98
CA ASP A 567 20.14 5.01 -12.39
C ASP A 567 19.09 5.41 -11.35
N ILE A 568 18.18 4.48 -11.05
CA ILE A 568 17.21 4.62 -9.96
C ILE A 568 17.38 3.46 -9.00
N ASN A 569 17.66 3.77 -7.74
CA ASN A 569 17.84 2.81 -6.66
C ASN A 569 16.60 2.80 -5.77
N ILE A 570 15.92 1.65 -5.73
CA ILE A 570 14.65 1.48 -5.02
C ILE A 570 14.81 0.35 -4.02
N HIS A 571 14.83 0.68 -2.73
CA HIS A 571 14.81 -0.28 -1.63
C HIS A 571 13.40 -0.33 -1.06
N ALA A 572 12.53 -1.10 -1.69
CA ALA A 572 11.14 -1.24 -1.28
C ALA A 572 10.49 -2.49 -1.88
N HIS A 573 9.51 -3.03 -1.14
CA HIS A 573 8.56 -3.97 -1.71
C HIS A 573 7.37 -3.19 -2.31
N ILE A 574 7.03 -3.48 -3.57
CA ILE A 574 6.09 -2.70 -4.37
C ILE A 574 4.86 -3.55 -4.70
N ILE A 575 3.68 -3.00 -4.46
CA ILE A 575 2.40 -3.56 -4.88
C ILE A 575 1.67 -2.55 -5.79
N ALA A 576 1.18 -3.02 -6.95
CA ALA A 576 0.30 -2.28 -7.86
C ALA A 576 -0.96 -3.10 -8.18
N PHE A 577 -2.05 -2.86 -7.44
CA PHE A 577 -3.22 -3.76 -7.48
C PHE A 577 -4.11 -3.64 -8.72
N ASN A 578 -4.13 -2.51 -9.42
CA ASN A 578 -5.04 -2.33 -10.56
C ASN A 578 -4.35 -2.50 -11.93
N GLU A 579 -3.06 -2.17 -12.02
CA GLU A 579 -2.29 -2.28 -13.26
C GLU A 579 -0.87 -2.77 -12.96
N SER A 580 0.15 -1.90 -12.97
CA SER A 580 1.54 -2.36 -12.96
C SER A 580 2.54 -1.46 -12.25
N PHE A 581 3.70 -2.03 -11.96
CA PHE A 581 4.93 -1.28 -11.75
C PHE A 581 5.60 -1.01 -13.11
N ALA A 582 5.61 0.26 -13.53
CA ALA A 582 6.10 0.69 -14.84
C ALA A 582 6.92 1.98 -14.72
N VAL A 583 7.44 2.48 -15.84
CA VAL A 583 8.15 3.77 -15.87
C VAL A 583 7.43 4.76 -16.75
N GLN A 584 7.58 6.03 -16.40
CA GLN A 584 7.12 7.13 -17.21
C GLN A 584 8.04 7.33 -18.41
N TYR A 585 7.70 6.76 -19.56
CA TYR A 585 8.40 7.00 -20.83
C TYR A 585 7.74 8.08 -21.69
N TRP A 586 6.60 8.62 -21.27
CA TRP A 586 5.99 9.82 -21.86
C TRP A 586 6.48 11.08 -21.15
N GLN A 587 6.22 12.28 -21.68
CA GLN A 587 6.88 13.52 -21.25
C GLN A 587 8.42 13.39 -21.37
N ASN A 588 8.88 12.83 -22.50
CA ASN A 588 10.28 12.58 -22.83
C ASN A 588 10.91 13.73 -23.62
N THR A 589 12.23 13.64 -23.81
CA THR A 589 13.08 14.59 -24.54
C THR A 589 13.36 14.21 -26.00
N TYR A 590 12.78 13.07 -26.42
CA TYR A 590 12.91 12.51 -27.76
C TYR A 590 12.36 13.46 -28.83
N ASN A 591 13.19 13.76 -29.82
CA ASN A 591 12.89 14.67 -30.92
C ASN A 591 13.35 14.09 -32.26
N SER A 592 12.43 13.45 -32.99
CA SER A 592 12.69 13.01 -34.36
C SER A 592 12.19 14.05 -35.39
N ASN A 593 13.01 14.34 -36.39
CA ASN A 593 12.77 15.31 -37.48
C ASN A 593 11.49 15.09 -38.32
N ASN A 594 10.68 14.06 -38.04
CA ASN A 594 9.47 13.75 -38.79
C ASN A 594 8.16 13.88 -37.99
N GLY A 595 8.17 14.32 -36.72
CA GLY A 595 6.95 14.68 -35.99
C GLY A 595 5.84 13.60 -35.92
N TYR A 596 6.17 12.32 -36.14
CA TYR A 596 5.17 11.25 -36.24
C TYR A 596 4.55 10.85 -34.88
N TYR A 597 5.13 11.31 -33.76
CA TYR A 597 4.78 10.88 -32.40
C TYR A 597 4.20 12.00 -31.54
N SER A 598 4.24 13.23 -32.05
CA SER A 598 3.23 14.24 -31.75
C SER A 598 1.97 13.97 -32.60
N ARG A 599 1.53 12.72 -32.72
CA ARG A 599 0.16 12.38 -33.16
C ARG A 599 -0.59 12.01 -31.89
N PRO A 600 -1.83 12.50 -31.72
CA PRO A 600 -2.49 12.38 -30.45
C PRO A 600 -2.52 10.94 -29.91
N PRO A 601 -2.30 10.78 -28.59
CA PRO A 601 -2.11 11.85 -27.61
C PRO A 601 -0.67 12.35 -27.59
N PHE A 602 -0.49 13.68 -27.51
CA PHE A 602 0.82 14.33 -27.58
C PHE A 602 1.56 14.35 -26.23
N GLY A 603 1.52 13.23 -25.49
CA GLY A 603 2.31 13.08 -24.27
C GLY A 603 3.82 13.02 -24.55
N ASP A 604 4.22 12.59 -25.74
CA ASP A 604 5.61 12.57 -26.19
C ASP A 604 6.10 13.99 -26.54
N GLY A 605 7.34 14.32 -26.16
CA GLY A 605 7.94 15.64 -26.40
C GLY A 605 7.59 16.73 -25.39
N GLN A 606 6.64 16.49 -24.46
CA GLN A 606 6.37 17.44 -23.37
C GLN A 606 7.58 17.64 -22.44
N GLY A 607 8.50 16.66 -22.39
CA GLY A 607 9.74 16.78 -21.65
C GLY A 607 10.75 17.73 -22.28
N ILE A 608 10.61 18.07 -23.57
CA ILE A 608 11.56 18.96 -24.28
C ILE A 608 11.57 20.37 -23.67
N GLN A 609 10.41 20.87 -23.26
CA GLN A 609 10.30 22.18 -22.62
C GLN A 609 10.85 22.19 -21.19
N ILE A 610 11.01 21.02 -20.57
CA ILE A 610 11.44 20.87 -19.18
C ILE A 610 12.96 20.61 -19.14
N TYR A 611 13.43 19.66 -19.94
CA TYR A 611 14.79 19.13 -19.85
C TYR A 611 15.61 19.38 -21.13
N GLY A 612 15.03 19.94 -22.19
CA GLY A 612 15.68 20.09 -23.50
C GLY A 612 15.53 18.87 -24.40
N SER A 613 16.21 18.86 -25.55
CA SER A 613 16.06 17.83 -26.58
C SER A 613 17.25 16.88 -26.66
N SER A 614 17.00 15.57 -26.69
CA SER A 614 18.03 14.52 -26.77
C SER A 614 18.22 13.92 -28.17
N GLY A 615 17.45 14.36 -29.17
CA GLY A 615 17.53 13.82 -30.53
C GLY A 615 16.74 12.50 -30.69
N ASN A 616 17.37 11.45 -31.22
CA ASN A 616 16.67 10.20 -31.58
C ASN A 616 16.68 9.13 -30.48
N ASP A 617 17.01 9.47 -29.24
CA ASP A 617 17.07 8.54 -28.11
C ASP A 617 16.72 9.28 -26.81
N ASP A 618 16.10 8.62 -25.85
CA ASP A 618 15.94 9.11 -24.46
C ASP A 618 16.16 7.93 -23.51
N THR A 619 17.38 7.41 -23.60
CA THR A 619 17.81 6.24 -22.85
C THR A 619 18.28 6.68 -21.47
N ARG A 620 17.80 6.00 -20.45
CA ARG A 620 18.12 6.20 -19.03
C ARG A 620 19.01 5.05 -18.55
N GLY A 621 19.47 5.13 -17.31
CA GLY A 621 20.29 4.08 -16.71
C GLY A 621 19.52 2.77 -16.45
N LYS A 622 19.72 2.20 -15.27
CA LYS A 622 19.08 0.96 -14.83
C LYS A 622 18.15 1.19 -13.65
N VAL A 623 17.13 0.34 -13.55
CA VAL A 623 16.30 0.21 -12.35
C VAL A 623 16.94 -0.84 -11.44
N ASN A 624 17.54 -0.41 -10.33
CA ASN A 624 18.08 -1.29 -9.31
C ASN A 624 17.05 -1.42 -8.18
N LEU A 625 16.42 -2.59 -8.04
CA LEU A 625 15.46 -2.87 -6.99
C LEU A 625 16.09 -3.81 -5.96
N TRP A 626 16.06 -3.44 -4.69
CA TRP A 626 16.16 -4.36 -3.56
C TRP A 626 14.80 -4.45 -2.88
N GLY A 627 14.12 -5.59 -3.02
CA GLY A 627 12.76 -5.79 -2.54
C GLY A 627 11.98 -6.76 -3.41
N GLY A 628 10.77 -6.39 -3.82
CA GLY A 628 9.92 -7.24 -4.65
C GLY A 628 8.83 -6.47 -5.36
N VAL A 629 8.23 -7.07 -6.40
CA VAL A 629 7.16 -6.47 -7.20
C VAL A 629 5.98 -7.42 -7.27
N VAL A 630 4.83 -6.95 -6.80
CA VAL A 630 3.52 -7.58 -6.95
C VAL A 630 2.63 -6.68 -7.80
N GLN A 631 2.08 -7.20 -8.89
CA GLN A 631 1.28 -6.39 -9.81
C GLN A 631 0.17 -7.19 -10.48
N LYS A 632 -0.81 -6.51 -11.07
CA LYS A 632 -1.87 -7.18 -11.83
C LYS A 632 -1.41 -7.55 -13.24
N PHE A 633 -0.72 -6.63 -13.90
CA PHE A 633 -0.19 -6.81 -15.24
C PHE A 633 1.30 -6.43 -15.23
N ARG A 634 2.10 -7.01 -16.13
CA ARG A 634 3.53 -6.74 -16.19
C ARG A 634 3.82 -5.39 -16.83
N GLY A 635 4.42 -4.47 -16.07
CA GLY A 635 4.75 -3.12 -16.56
C GLY A 635 6.02 -3.04 -17.41
N TYR A 636 6.01 -2.09 -18.35
CA TYR A 636 7.16 -1.78 -19.21
C TYR A 636 8.10 -0.76 -18.55
N ILE A 637 9.41 -0.95 -18.79
CA ILE A 637 10.44 0.04 -18.42
C ILE A 637 11.04 0.76 -19.62
N VAL A 638 10.78 0.26 -20.83
CA VAL A 638 11.42 0.74 -22.04
C VAL A 638 10.48 0.63 -23.21
N ARG A 639 10.50 1.66 -24.03
CA ARG A 639 9.91 1.70 -25.35
C ARG A 639 11.07 1.58 -26.35
N ASN A 640 11.18 0.46 -27.06
CA ASN A 640 12.36 0.13 -27.88
C ASN A 640 12.05 0.04 -29.39
N ASN A 641 13.10 0.09 -30.23
CA ASN A 641 13.03 -0.15 -31.68
C ASN A 641 14.04 -1.23 -32.14
N PRO A 642 13.63 -2.30 -32.86
CA PRO A 642 12.24 -2.67 -33.14
C PRO A 642 11.54 -3.10 -31.85
N GLY A 643 10.29 -2.68 -31.69
CA GLY A 643 9.49 -3.01 -30.53
C GLY A 643 7.99 -2.90 -30.83
N PRO A 644 7.13 -3.30 -29.88
CA PRO A 644 5.68 -3.19 -30.04
C PRO A 644 5.21 -1.73 -30.16
N TYR A 645 6.09 -0.80 -29.78
CA TYR A 645 5.91 0.62 -29.94
C TYR A 645 6.62 1.09 -31.21
N ASN A 646 5.86 1.71 -32.13
CA ASN A 646 6.43 2.25 -33.35
C ASN A 646 7.38 3.42 -32.97
N LEU A 647 8.68 3.19 -33.01
CA LEU A 647 9.73 4.19 -32.85
C LEU A 647 10.57 4.18 -34.13
N PRO A 648 10.90 5.34 -34.75
CA PRO A 648 11.74 5.36 -35.96
C PRO A 648 13.15 4.88 -35.69
N GLN A 649 13.69 5.21 -34.51
CA GLN A 649 15.05 4.96 -34.07
C GLN A 649 15.15 5.18 -32.54
N GLY A 650 16.08 4.49 -31.88
CA GLY A 650 16.39 4.67 -30.45
C GLY A 650 15.38 4.06 -29.49
N ASN A 651 15.61 4.27 -28.18
CA ASN A 651 14.79 3.78 -27.09
C ASN A 651 14.29 4.97 -26.24
N ILE A 652 13.27 4.74 -25.41
CA ILE A 652 12.81 5.70 -24.40
C ILE A 652 12.55 4.93 -23.10
N GLY A 653 13.21 5.32 -22.01
CA GLY A 653 13.11 4.65 -20.71
C GLY A 653 14.43 4.01 -20.29
N TYR A 654 14.39 2.99 -19.45
CA TYR A 654 15.56 2.36 -18.84
C TYR A 654 16.08 1.18 -19.66
N ASP A 655 17.40 1.00 -19.71
CA ASP A 655 18.03 -0.07 -20.50
C ASP A 655 17.99 -1.45 -19.85
N GLY A 656 17.70 -1.51 -18.55
CA GLY A 656 17.67 -2.78 -17.83
C GLY A 656 17.03 -2.69 -16.45
N LYS A 657 16.74 -3.87 -15.89
CA LYS A 657 16.25 -4.05 -14.52
C LYS A 657 17.16 -5.04 -13.81
N ASP A 658 17.55 -4.70 -12.60
CA ASP A 658 18.18 -5.63 -11.67
C ASP A 658 17.27 -5.79 -10.45
N TYR A 659 16.60 -6.94 -10.37
CA TYR A 659 15.70 -7.27 -9.27
C TYR A 659 16.42 -8.13 -8.26
N ASN A 660 16.74 -7.58 -7.10
CA ASN A 660 17.35 -8.29 -5.99
C ASN A 660 16.33 -8.45 -4.88
N PHE A 661 16.14 -9.66 -4.37
CA PHE A 661 15.28 -9.83 -3.20
C PHE A 661 15.97 -9.32 -1.95
N ASP A 662 15.21 -8.62 -1.10
CA ASP A 662 15.65 -8.21 0.22
C ASP A 662 15.12 -9.19 1.28
N CYS A 663 15.98 -10.09 1.76
CA CYS A 663 15.60 -11.13 2.73
C CYS A 663 15.12 -10.55 4.07
N ASN A 664 15.43 -9.29 4.38
CA ASN A 664 14.89 -8.60 5.57
C ASN A 664 13.36 -8.51 5.54
N LEU A 665 12.75 -8.48 4.35
CA LEU A 665 11.30 -8.44 4.18
C LEU A 665 10.60 -9.72 4.63
N ARG A 666 11.28 -10.87 4.62
CA ARG A 666 10.73 -12.15 5.12
C ARG A 666 10.83 -12.25 6.64
N CYS A 667 11.88 -11.66 7.21
CA CYS A 667 12.10 -11.65 8.66
C CYS A 667 11.24 -10.61 9.37
N SER A 668 10.95 -9.50 8.72
CA SER A 668 10.08 -8.45 9.24
C SER A 668 9.30 -7.80 8.11
N PHE A 669 7.98 -7.97 8.11
CA PHE A 669 7.13 -7.32 7.12
C PHE A 669 7.13 -5.79 7.29
N PRO A 670 6.91 -5.03 6.20
CA PRO A 670 6.47 -3.64 6.32
C PRO A 670 5.19 -3.56 7.19
N PRO A 671 4.98 -2.46 7.94
CA PRO A 671 3.84 -2.33 8.83
C PRO A 671 2.53 -2.42 8.05
N LEU A 672 1.59 -3.23 8.55
CA LEU A 672 0.26 -3.46 7.99
C LEU A 672 0.23 -3.95 6.54
N TYR A 673 1.30 -4.59 6.06
CA TYR A 673 1.41 -5.02 4.67
C TYR A 673 0.36 -6.10 4.31
N PRO A 674 -0.21 -6.11 3.09
CA PRO A 674 -1.27 -7.06 2.74
C PRO A 674 -0.79 -8.51 2.72
N GLU A 675 -1.67 -9.43 3.09
CA GLU A 675 -1.37 -10.86 3.17
C GLU A 675 -1.24 -11.56 1.82
N ASN A 676 -0.47 -12.65 1.83
CA ASN A 676 -0.47 -13.64 0.76
C ASN A 676 -1.54 -14.70 1.04
N THR A 677 -2.66 -14.65 0.31
CA THR A 677 -3.77 -15.62 0.36
C THR A 677 -4.16 -16.11 -1.01
N THR A 678 -4.93 -17.20 -1.10
CA THR A 678 -5.58 -17.67 -2.33
C THR A 678 -6.97 -17.03 -2.50
N CYS A 679 -7.38 -16.75 -3.74
CA CYS A 679 -8.77 -16.35 -4.01
C CYS A 679 -9.63 -17.62 -4.03
N ASP A 680 -10.54 -17.74 -3.09
CA ASP A 680 -11.75 -18.54 -3.26
C ASP A 680 -12.91 -17.56 -3.17
N GLU A 681 -13.40 -17.09 -4.32
CA GLU A 681 -14.48 -16.11 -4.37
C GLU A 681 -15.79 -16.64 -3.76
N GLY A 682 -15.92 -17.98 -3.65
CA GLY A 682 -17.02 -18.66 -2.98
C GLY A 682 -16.78 -18.91 -1.49
N ALA A 683 -15.60 -18.58 -0.96
CA ALA A 683 -15.32 -18.73 0.47
C ALA A 683 -16.00 -17.62 1.28
N ASP A 684 -16.90 -18.03 2.17
CA ASP A 684 -17.52 -17.14 3.16
C ASP A 684 -16.52 -16.70 4.26
N GLU A 685 -15.36 -17.37 4.37
CA GLU A 685 -14.37 -17.20 5.42
C GLU A 685 -13.02 -16.65 4.91
N LEU A 686 -12.42 -15.78 5.71
CA LEU A 686 -11.05 -15.30 5.57
C LEU A 686 -10.07 -16.41 5.98
N PRO A 687 -8.91 -16.51 5.32
CA PRO A 687 -7.88 -17.54 5.52
C PRO A 687 -7.08 -17.36 6.82
N TRP A 688 -7.69 -16.83 7.88
CA TRP A 688 -6.97 -16.42 9.07
C TRP A 688 -6.62 -17.58 9.98
N SER A 689 -5.46 -17.48 10.59
CA SER A 689 -4.95 -18.45 11.56
C SER A 689 -4.97 -17.86 12.97
N VAL A 690 -5.02 -18.74 13.97
CA VAL A 690 -4.87 -18.33 15.37
C VAL A 690 -3.41 -17.94 15.61
N THR A 691 -3.16 -16.65 15.79
CA THR A 691 -1.81 -16.12 16.05
C THR A 691 -1.49 -16.09 17.53
N ALA A 692 -2.48 -15.84 18.39
CA ALA A 692 -2.31 -15.90 19.84
C ALA A 692 -3.59 -16.39 20.54
N TYR A 693 -3.40 -17.17 21.60
CA TYR A 693 -4.48 -17.62 22.49
C TYR A 693 -3.97 -17.73 23.92
N TYR A 694 -4.35 -16.79 24.80
CA TYR A 694 -3.83 -16.72 26.17
C TYR A 694 -4.88 -16.40 27.21
#